data_AF-M5C275-F1
#
_entry.id   AF-M5C275-F1
#
_cell.length_a   1.000
_cell.length_b   1.000
_cell.length_c   1.000
_cell.angle_alpha   90.00
_cell.angle_beta   90.00
_cell.angle_gamma   90.00
#
_symmetry.space_group_name_H-M   'P 1'
#
loop_
_entity.id
_entity.type
_entity.pdbx_description
1 polymer ?
#
loop_
_entity_poly.entity_id
_entity_poly.type
_entity_poly.pdbx_seq_one_letter_code
_entity_poly.pdbx_strand_id
1 'polypeptide(L)'
;MATASVEQPDLTKVSILGKDSIHCGFHLTPYIAHTVLTTLPASTYVLITDTHVAKFHLTSFETAFNEALAARPDNSARFLTHVISPGETSKSREGKAEIEDFLLDKSCTRDTVILALGGGVIGDLVGFVAATFMRGVRFVQIPTTLLAMVDSSVGGKTAIDTPHGKNLIGSFWQPSYVFIDAAFLETLPQREFVNGMAEVIKTAAIWNEDEFSMLESSAPALFAAIGSSSSTTSAGRTAATRSEAQALLLHVITESIGVKAHIVTLDERETGLRNLVNFGHTIGHAIEAVLTPTILHGECVAIGMVLEGEVARQLGVFSQVGVGRITRALKAYGLPTSTKDPRIAAVPASRLLTIDRLLDIMKIDKKNSGPEKKIVLLSRIGKTYEERATGVKDDVIRRVLAEAVRVIPGIPRGNPVRMSTPGSKSISNRALVLAALGNGTCRLRNLLHSDDTQVMMSALIELKGAKFAWEDGGETLVVTGGGGAFTIPPAGKEIYLGNAGTAARFLTSVCTLVGPDSSSATASSEFPEGYTFITGNARMKQRPCGPLVDALRANGSKVKYIESEGCLPLHIGAGGLKGGKIQLAASVSSQYVSSILLCAPYARDEDVVLELVGGQVISQPYIDMTLAMMKTFGVQVTRRKAEDGTLLDIYDIPRARYTNPEKYAIESDASSATYPLAVAAMTGTTCTIENIGTSSLQGDAGFAVNVLKRMGCKVEQSETETTSIWRP
;
A
#
# COMPACT_ATOMS: atom_id res chain seq x y z
N MET A 1 -34.43 -19.38 36.37
CA MET A 1 -33.59 -19.82 35.23
C MET A 1 -32.37 -18.94 35.22
N ALA A 2 -31.17 -19.53 35.34
CA ALA A 2 -29.92 -18.78 35.40
C ALA A 2 -29.70 -18.05 34.07
N THR A 3 -29.69 -16.72 34.10
CA THR A 3 -29.23 -15.89 32.98
C THR A 3 -27.78 -16.27 32.71
N ALA A 4 -27.50 -16.86 31.55
CA ALA A 4 -26.13 -17.03 31.09
C ALA A 4 -25.47 -15.63 31.11
N SER A 5 -24.48 -15.43 31.98
CA SER A 5 -23.75 -14.18 32.04
C SER A 5 -23.04 -14.00 30.69
N VAL A 6 -23.53 -13.07 29.87
CA VAL A 6 -22.86 -12.69 28.62
C VAL A 6 -21.46 -12.23 29.02
N GLU A 7 -20.45 -12.97 28.56
CA GLU A 7 -19.05 -12.71 28.91
C GLU A 7 -18.70 -11.26 28.53
N GLN A 8 -17.98 -10.56 29.41
CA GLN A 8 -17.57 -9.17 29.18
C GLN A 8 -16.68 -9.10 27.94
N PRO A 9 -16.93 -8.18 26.99
CA PRO A 9 -16.10 -8.07 25.81
C PRO A 9 -14.72 -7.53 26.18
N ASP A 10 -13.70 -8.00 25.47
CA ASP A 10 -12.39 -7.38 25.51
C ASP A 10 -12.42 -6.11 24.64
N LEU A 11 -12.12 -4.96 25.26
CA LEU A 11 -12.30 -3.64 24.68
C LEU A 11 -10.99 -2.88 24.61
N THR A 12 -10.75 -2.25 23.47
CA THR A 12 -9.75 -1.20 23.34
C THR A 12 -10.44 0.16 23.43
N LYS A 13 -9.99 1.03 24.34
CA LYS A 13 -10.58 2.37 24.51
C LYS A 13 -9.62 3.43 23.99
N VAL A 14 -10.15 4.39 23.24
CA VAL A 14 -9.42 5.54 22.71
C VAL A 14 -9.95 6.82 23.36
N SER A 15 -9.03 7.66 23.80
CA SER A 15 -9.36 8.93 24.44
C SER A 15 -9.54 10.04 23.42
N ILE A 16 -10.58 10.86 23.59
CA ILE A 16 -10.83 12.06 22.80
C ILE A 16 -11.35 13.16 23.72
N LEU A 17 -10.82 14.37 23.60
CA LEU A 17 -11.22 15.54 24.40
C LEU A 17 -11.24 15.24 25.92
N GLY A 18 -10.26 14.44 26.38
CA GLY A 18 -10.07 14.08 27.80
C GLY A 18 -11.01 12.99 28.33
N LYS A 19 -11.70 12.24 27.45
CA LYS A 19 -12.59 11.14 27.85
C LYS A 19 -12.35 9.89 27.00
N ASP A 20 -12.40 8.73 27.64
CA ASP A 20 -12.35 7.42 26.98
C ASP A 20 -13.73 7.05 26.42
N SER A 21 -14.20 7.84 25.45
CA SER A 21 -15.54 7.73 24.87
C SER A 21 -15.59 6.92 23.57
N ILE A 22 -14.44 6.49 23.03
CA ILE A 22 -14.39 5.63 21.85
C ILE A 22 -14.05 4.20 22.31
N HIS A 23 -14.98 3.26 22.13
CA HIS A 23 -14.82 1.87 22.56
C HIS A 23 -14.82 0.96 21.33
N CYS A 24 -13.73 0.21 21.15
CA CYS A 24 -13.49 -0.67 20.01
C CYS A 24 -13.49 -2.14 20.44
N GLY A 25 -14.10 -3.02 19.64
CA GLY A 25 -14.12 -4.46 19.88
C GLY A 25 -14.98 -5.21 18.87
N PHE A 26 -15.44 -6.41 19.23
CA PHE A 26 -16.31 -7.25 18.41
C PHE A 26 -17.58 -7.67 19.17
N HIS A 27 -18.70 -7.74 18.46
CA HIS A 27 -20.02 -8.16 18.93
C HIS A 27 -20.51 -7.34 20.14
N LEU A 28 -20.35 -6.03 20.10
CA LEU A 28 -20.57 -5.12 21.22
C LEU A 28 -22.04 -4.81 21.52
N THR A 29 -23.02 -5.23 20.72
CA THR A 29 -24.44 -4.85 20.91
C THR A 29 -24.95 -4.95 22.36
N PRO A 30 -24.75 -6.05 23.12
CA PRO A 30 -25.17 -6.11 24.53
C PRO A 30 -24.42 -5.12 25.43
N TYR A 31 -23.14 -4.90 25.16
CA TYR A 31 -22.30 -3.94 25.88
C TYR A 31 -22.74 -2.50 25.62
N ILE A 32 -23.10 -2.18 24.37
CA ILE A 32 -23.63 -0.86 23.97
C ILE A 32 -24.92 -0.58 24.72
N ALA A 33 -25.88 -1.52 24.71
CA ALA A 33 -27.15 -1.38 25.41
C ALA A 33 -26.94 -1.11 26.91
N HIS A 34 -26.13 -1.94 27.57
CA HIS A 34 -25.82 -1.77 28.98
C HIS A 34 -25.14 -0.44 29.28
N THR A 35 -24.11 -0.06 28.50
CA THR A 35 -23.34 1.17 28.72
C THR A 35 -24.20 2.41 28.51
N VAL A 36 -24.99 2.47 27.44
CA VAL A 36 -25.87 3.62 27.16
C VAL A 36 -26.91 3.79 28.27
N LEU A 37 -27.57 2.71 28.70
CA LEU A 37 -28.60 2.77 29.74
C LEU A 37 -28.05 3.13 31.13
N THR A 38 -26.79 2.77 31.42
CA THR A 38 -26.17 3.02 32.73
C THR A 38 -25.49 4.39 32.82
N THR A 39 -24.83 4.82 31.75
CA THR A 39 -24.01 6.06 31.75
C THR A 39 -24.75 7.27 31.19
N LEU A 40 -25.78 7.06 30.36
CA LEU A 40 -26.61 8.12 29.77
C LEU A 40 -28.08 7.92 30.15
N PRO A 41 -28.48 8.11 31.42
CA PRO A 41 -29.87 7.96 31.83
C PRO A 41 -30.78 8.93 31.09
N ALA A 42 -31.88 8.41 30.55
CA ALA A 42 -32.92 9.12 29.81
C ALA A 42 -34.25 8.35 29.89
N SER A 43 -35.36 9.06 29.72
CA SER A 43 -36.69 8.45 29.58
C SER A 43 -36.92 7.87 28.17
N THR A 44 -36.22 8.39 27.15
CA THR A 44 -36.41 7.97 25.75
C THR A 44 -35.06 7.77 25.06
N TYR A 45 -34.86 6.60 24.49
CA TYR A 45 -33.72 6.25 23.64
C TYR A 45 -34.22 6.01 22.22
N VAL A 46 -33.60 6.62 21.21
CA VAL A 46 -34.05 6.51 19.81
C VAL A 46 -32.91 6.06 18.92
N LEU A 47 -33.02 4.88 18.32
CA LEU A 47 -32.06 4.39 17.33
C LEU A 47 -32.54 4.75 15.93
N ILE A 48 -31.67 5.42 15.17
CA ILE A 48 -31.92 5.79 13.78
C ILE A 48 -30.91 5.08 12.89
N THR A 49 -31.40 4.44 11.83
CA THR A 49 -30.58 3.68 10.87
C THR A 49 -31.19 3.74 9.46
N ASP A 50 -30.53 3.13 8.47
CA ASP A 50 -31.05 3.00 7.11
C ASP A 50 -31.64 1.60 6.83
N THR A 51 -32.39 1.48 5.74
CA THR A 51 -33.05 0.21 5.38
C THR A 51 -32.09 -0.94 5.05
N HIS A 52 -30.82 -0.69 4.73
CA HIS A 52 -29.84 -1.77 4.49
C HIS A 52 -29.28 -2.30 5.80
N VAL A 53 -28.81 -1.40 6.68
CA VAL A 53 -28.26 -1.74 7.99
C VAL A 53 -29.32 -2.36 8.90
N ALA A 54 -30.55 -1.86 8.82
CA ALA A 54 -31.66 -2.37 9.62
C ALA A 54 -31.89 -3.89 9.45
N LYS A 55 -31.75 -4.39 8.22
CA LYS A 55 -31.97 -5.82 7.88
C LYS A 55 -31.05 -6.77 8.61
N PHE A 56 -29.85 -6.32 8.97
CA PHE A 56 -28.85 -7.16 9.62
C PHE A 56 -28.81 -6.95 11.13
N HIS A 57 -28.96 -5.69 11.58
CA HIS A 57 -28.56 -5.32 12.94
C HIS A 57 -29.69 -4.78 13.81
N LEU A 58 -30.82 -4.33 13.25
CA LEU A 58 -31.86 -3.65 14.05
C LEU A 58 -32.47 -4.55 15.12
N THR A 59 -32.84 -5.78 14.76
CA THR A 59 -33.49 -6.73 15.67
C THR A 59 -32.58 -7.11 16.84
N SER A 60 -31.27 -7.20 16.64
CA SER A 60 -30.32 -7.50 17.72
C SER A 60 -30.22 -6.33 18.72
N PHE A 61 -30.25 -5.09 18.23
CA PHE A 61 -30.34 -3.90 19.08
C PHE A 61 -31.66 -3.80 19.84
N GLU A 62 -32.79 -4.02 19.18
CA GLU A 62 -34.11 -4.04 19.83
C GLU A 62 -34.16 -5.07 20.95
N THR A 63 -33.65 -6.28 20.69
CA THR A 63 -33.59 -7.35 21.69
C THR A 63 -32.70 -6.95 22.87
N ALA A 64 -31.46 -6.50 22.61
CA ALA A 64 -30.52 -6.14 23.65
C ALA A 64 -30.99 -4.96 24.53
N PHE A 65 -31.60 -3.93 23.93
CA PHE A 65 -32.14 -2.79 24.69
C PHE A 65 -33.38 -3.18 25.49
N ASN A 66 -34.30 -3.98 24.92
CA ASN A 66 -35.49 -4.41 25.65
C ASN A 66 -35.15 -5.33 26.84
N GLU A 67 -34.22 -6.27 26.66
CA GLU A 67 -33.73 -7.13 27.75
C GLU A 67 -33.03 -6.30 28.85
N ALA A 68 -32.16 -5.37 28.45
CA ALA A 68 -31.45 -4.51 29.40
C ALA A 68 -32.39 -3.54 30.14
N LEU A 69 -33.45 -3.05 29.50
CA LEU A 69 -34.50 -2.23 30.14
C LEU A 69 -35.35 -3.07 31.10
N ALA A 70 -35.77 -4.27 30.70
CA ALA A 70 -36.57 -5.16 31.55
C ALA A 70 -35.82 -5.61 32.82
N ALA A 71 -34.49 -5.65 32.77
CA ALA A 71 -33.65 -5.94 33.94
C ALA A 71 -33.50 -4.77 34.93
N ARG A 72 -33.98 -3.56 34.59
CA ARG A 72 -33.87 -2.39 35.47
C ARG A 72 -34.98 -2.37 36.52
N PRO A 73 -34.69 -1.87 37.74
CA PRO A 73 -35.71 -1.69 38.78
C PRO A 73 -36.80 -0.66 38.38
N ASP A 74 -36.45 0.29 37.53
CA ASP A 74 -37.32 1.33 37.00
C ASP A 74 -37.55 1.10 35.50
N ASN A 75 -38.79 0.77 35.13
CA ASN A 75 -39.21 0.44 33.77
C ASN A 75 -39.90 1.62 33.06
N SER A 76 -39.60 2.87 33.47
CA SER A 76 -40.20 4.07 32.86
C SER A 76 -39.55 4.50 31.55
N ALA A 77 -38.36 3.98 31.22
CA ALA A 77 -37.65 4.32 29.99
C ALA A 77 -38.15 3.49 28.79
N ARG A 78 -38.17 4.08 27.61
CA ARG A 78 -38.59 3.45 26.35
C ARG A 78 -37.49 3.49 25.28
N PHE A 79 -37.46 2.46 24.44
CA PHE A 79 -36.60 2.35 23.26
C PHE A 79 -37.43 2.45 21.98
N LEU A 80 -37.09 3.39 21.10
CA LEU A 80 -37.77 3.63 19.83
C LEU A 80 -36.78 3.42 18.67
N THR A 81 -37.29 3.01 17.52
CA THR A 81 -36.50 2.80 16.30
C THR A 81 -37.11 3.57 15.13
N HIS A 82 -36.25 4.11 14.26
CA HIS A 82 -36.65 4.79 13.03
C HIS A 82 -35.70 4.43 11.89
N VAL A 83 -36.26 4.12 10.72
CA VAL A 83 -35.50 3.64 9.56
C VAL A 83 -35.75 4.56 8.38
N ILE A 84 -34.68 5.12 7.82
CA ILE A 84 -34.71 6.04 6.68
C ILE A 84 -34.14 5.40 5.40
N SER A 85 -34.23 6.10 4.28
CA SER A 85 -33.58 5.68 3.03
C SER A 85 -32.04 5.69 3.14
N PRO A 86 -31.33 4.76 2.48
CA PRO A 86 -29.87 4.72 2.50
C PRO A 86 -29.24 5.71 1.50
N GLY A 87 -27.95 5.99 1.66
CA GLY A 87 -27.13 6.72 0.70
C GLY A 87 -27.13 8.25 0.84
N GLU A 88 -26.25 8.91 0.08
CA GLU A 88 -25.94 10.34 0.23
C GLU A 88 -27.16 11.26 0.12
N THR A 89 -28.19 10.88 -0.64
CA THR A 89 -29.41 11.67 -0.84
C THR A 89 -30.20 11.91 0.45
N SER A 90 -30.06 11.04 1.45
CA SER A 90 -30.70 11.21 2.75
C SER A 90 -30.05 12.31 3.58
N LYS A 91 -28.80 12.68 3.26
CA LYS A 91 -28.06 13.75 3.93
C LYS A 91 -28.52 15.13 3.43
N SER A 92 -29.81 15.42 3.59
CA SER A 92 -30.52 16.55 3.02
C SER A 92 -31.35 17.29 4.06
N ARG A 93 -31.94 18.43 3.69
CA ARG A 93 -32.85 19.17 4.58
C ARG A 93 -34.11 18.36 4.86
N GLU A 94 -34.57 17.63 3.86
CA GLU A 94 -35.75 16.79 3.89
C GLU A 94 -35.52 15.59 4.81
N GLY A 95 -34.39 14.88 4.67
CA GLY A 95 -34.05 13.77 5.57
C GLY A 95 -33.87 14.22 7.02
N LYS A 96 -33.37 15.44 7.25
CA LYS A 96 -33.29 16.04 8.59
C LYS A 96 -34.68 16.31 9.17
N ALA A 97 -35.57 16.91 8.38
CA ALA A 97 -36.94 17.24 8.81
C ALA A 97 -37.75 15.99 9.13
N GLU A 98 -37.67 14.95 8.28
CA GLU A 98 -38.32 13.65 8.49
C GLU A 98 -38.01 13.07 9.88
N ILE A 99 -36.73 13.06 10.25
CA ILE A 99 -36.30 12.55 11.56
C ILE A 99 -36.78 13.46 12.70
N GLU A 100 -36.67 14.78 12.56
CA GLU A 100 -37.10 15.73 13.60
C GLU A 100 -38.61 15.63 13.86
N ASP A 101 -39.42 15.54 12.81
CA ASP A 101 -40.87 15.40 12.91
C ASP A 101 -41.26 14.07 13.56
N PHE A 102 -40.59 12.96 13.21
CA PHE A 102 -40.77 11.68 13.91
C PHE A 102 -40.48 11.78 15.41
N LEU A 103 -39.40 12.45 15.80
CA LEU A 103 -39.03 12.63 17.20
C LEU A 103 -40.10 13.43 17.96
N LEU A 104 -40.63 14.49 17.34
CA LEU A 104 -41.72 15.31 17.91
C LEU A 104 -43.03 14.52 18.03
N ASP A 105 -43.40 13.76 17.00
CA ASP A 105 -44.60 12.90 17.00
C ASP A 105 -44.57 11.84 18.11
N LYS A 106 -43.38 11.32 18.42
CA LYS A 106 -43.19 10.38 19.54
C LYS A 106 -43.06 11.05 20.90
N SER A 107 -43.23 12.38 20.97
CA SER A 107 -43.08 13.18 22.19
C SER A 107 -41.70 13.01 22.83
N CYS A 108 -40.64 12.94 22.01
CA CYS A 108 -39.27 12.96 22.51
C CYS A 108 -38.96 14.31 23.14
N THR A 109 -38.32 14.33 24.31
CA THR A 109 -37.99 15.56 25.05
C THR A 109 -36.48 15.82 25.09
N ARG A 110 -36.04 16.88 25.78
CA ARG A 110 -34.62 17.26 25.87
C ARG A 110 -33.71 16.22 26.51
N ASP A 111 -34.28 15.27 27.26
CA ASP A 111 -33.51 14.20 27.89
C ASP A 111 -33.16 13.06 26.92
N THR A 112 -33.77 13.03 25.72
CA THR A 112 -33.60 11.98 24.71
C THR A 112 -32.12 11.69 24.43
N VAL A 113 -31.80 10.41 24.28
CA VAL A 113 -30.49 9.95 23.79
C VAL A 113 -30.70 9.31 22.42
N ILE A 114 -30.06 9.89 21.41
CA ILE A 114 -30.14 9.40 20.02
C ILE A 114 -28.97 8.44 19.73
N LEU A 115 -29.23 7.33 19.04
CA LEU A 115 -28.23 6.35 18.63
C LEU A 115 -28.16 6.33 17.10
N ALA A 116 -27.03 6.76 16.54
CA ALA A 116 -26.79 6.75 15.09
C ALA A 116 -26.14 5.41 14.68
N LEU A 117 -26.93 4.48 14.14
CA LEU A 117 -26.45 3.17 13.67
C LEU A 117 -26.30 3.19 12.14
N GLY A 118 -25.08 3.34 11.64
CA GLY A 118 -24.84 3.38 10.20
C GLY A 118 -23.44 3.85 9.79
N GLY A 119 -23.26 4.11 8.50
CA GLY A 119 -22.03 4.73 7.96
C GLY A 119 -21.99 6.25 8.17
N GLY A 120 -21.08 6.92 7.45
CA GLY A 120 -20.90 8.38 7.57
C GLY A 120 -22.13 9.21 7.24
N VAL A 121 -22.98 8.76 6.32
CA VAL A 121 -24.26 9.44 6.00
C VAL A 121 -25.19 9.51 7.22
N ILE A 122 -25.42 8.37 7.88
CA ILE A 122 -26.25 8.29 9.09
C ILE A 122 -25.58 9.08 10.21
N GLY A 123 -24.26 8.91 10.39
CA GLY A 123 -23.52 9.63 11.43
C GLY A 123 -23.61 11.15 11.31
N ASP A 124 -23.46 11.70 10.11
CA ASP A 124 -23.54 13.13 9.85
C ASP A 124 -24.96 13.67 10.00
N LEU A 125 -25.95 13.00 9.39
CA LEU A 125 -27.34 13.43 9.42
C LEU A 125 -27.92 13.36 10.84
N VAL A 126 -27.81 12.21 11.49
CA VAL A 126 -28.36 11.97 12.83
C VAL A 126 -27.61 12.80 13.88
N GLY A 127 -26.29 12.96 13.72
CA GLY A 127 -25.52 13.87 14.54
C GLY A 127 -26.00 15.32 14.41
N PHE A 128 -26.37 15.76 13.20
CA PHE A 128 -26.85 17.13 12.99
C PHE A 128 -28.27 17.33 13.53
N VAL A 129 -29.14 16.31 13.40
CA VAL A 129 -30.43 16.26 14.10
C VAL A 129 -30.20 16.37 15.61
N ALA A 130 -29.29 15.60 16.19
CA ALA A 130 -28.99 15.68 17.62
C ALA A 130 -28.47 17.05 18.05
N ALA A 131 -27.70 17.72 17.19
CA ALA A 131 -27.19 19.07 17.45
C ALA A 131 -28.30 20.14 17.49
N THR A 132 -29.39 19.97 16.74
CA THR A 132 -30.45 20.98 16.58
C THR A 132 -31.76 20.65 17.28
N PHE A 133 -32.08 19.37 17.47
CA PHE A 133 -33.30 18.93 18.11
C PHE A 133 -33.38 19.50 19.53
N MET A 134 -34.41 20.30 19.79
CA MET A 134 -34.56 21.07 21.03
C MET A 134 -33.30 21.85 21.47
N ARG A 135 -32.53 22.36 20.50
CA ARG A 135 -31.24 23.09 20.69
C ARG A 135 -30.10 22.24 21.25
N GLY A 136 -30.14 20.93 21.03
CA GLY A 136 -29.06 20.01 21.37
C GLY A 136 -29.52 18.94 22.36
N VAL A 137 -29.33 17.68 21.97
CA VAL A 137 -29.53 16.48 22.79
C VAL A 137 -28.32 15.56 22.71
N ARG A 138 -28.21 14.65 23.68
CA ARG A 138 -27.11 13.67 23.74
C ARG A 138 -27.30 12.66 22.61
N PHE A 139 -26.20 12.24 22.01
CA PHE A 139 -26.23 11.13 21.05
C PHE A 139 -24.97 10.28 21.12
N VAL A 140 -25.01 9.10 20.52
CA VAL A 140 -23.88 8.19 20.36
C VAL A 140 -23.75 7.77 18.90
N GLN A 141 -22.52 7.51 18.47
CA GLN A 141 -22.20 6.96 17.14
C GLN A 141 -21.98 5.46 17.25
N ILE A 142 -22.57 4.70 16.33
CA ILE A 142 -22.38 3.26 16.18
C ILE A 142 -22.03 2.99 14.69
N PRO A 143 -20.77 3.24 14.30
CA PRO A 143 -20.33 3.13 12.90
C PRO A 143 -20.42 1.69 12.38
N THR A 144 -21.04 1.49 11.22
CA THR A 144 -21.20 0.16 10.58
C THR A 144 -20.38 -0.01 9.29
N THR A 145 -19.71 1.05 8.83
CA THR A 145 -18.77 0.99 7.70
C THR A 145 -17.35 1.23 8.18
N LEU A 146 -16.36 0.65 7.49
CA LEU A 146 -14.95 0.85 7.85
C LEU A 146 -14.59 2.35 7.84
N LEU A 147 -15.05 3.09 6.83
CA LEU A 147 -14.86 4.55 6.74
C LEU A 147 -15.35 5.28 7.99
N ALA A 148 -16.53 4.91 8.50
CA ALA A 148 -17.09 5.54 9.69
C ALA A 148 -16.33 5.15 10.96
N MET A 149 -15.85 3.91 11.06
CA MET A 149 -15.06 3.43 12.20
C MET A 149 -13.70 4.12 12.31
N VAL A 150 -13.07 4.42 11.18
CA VAL A 150 -11.69 4.95 11.13
C VAL A 150 -11.60 6.45 10.89
N ASP A 151 -12.71 7.08 10.50
CA ASP A 151 -12.75 8.51 10.21
C ASP A 151 -14.09 9.15 10.66
N SER A 152 -15.19 8.99 9.93
CA SER A 152 -16.31 9.95 10.00
C SER A 152 -17.06 10.01 11.34
N SER A 153 -17.07 8.93 12.14
CA SER A 153 -17.78 8.92 13.43
C SER A 153 -17.11 9.77 14.51
N VAL A 154 -15.86 10.21 14.30
CA VAL A 154 -15.07 10.93 15.29
C VAL A 154 -14.81 12.39 14.89
N GLY A 155 -14.95 13.25 15.90
CA GLY A 155 -14.61 14.67 15.86
C GLY A 155 -15.76 15.61 15.59
N GLY A 156 -17.00 15.13 15.75
CA GLY A 156 -18.20 15.94 15.94
C GLY A 156 -18.63 16.76 14.72
N LYS A 157 -18.02 16.57 13.55
CA LYS A 157 -18.49 17.21 12.32
C LYS A 157 -19.79 16.51 11.93
N THR A 158 -20.88 17.26 11.87
CA THR A 158 -22.20 16.78 11.47
C THR A 158 -22.73 17.74 10.41
N ALA A 159 -23.34 17.24 9.34
CA ALA A 159 -23.72 18.10 8.23
C ALA A 159 -24.77 17.47 7.31
N ILE A 160 -25.32 18.32 6.46
CA ILE A 160 -26.13 17.97 5.30
C ILE A 160 -25.56 18.60 4.03
N ASP A 161 -25.89 17.99 2.91
CA ASP A 161 -25.59 18.50 1.58
C ASP A 161 -26.65 19.49 1.12
N THR A 162 -26.26 20.30 0.15
CA THR A 162 -27.18 21.19 -0.58
C THR A 162 -26.90 21.06 -2.08
N PRO A 163 -27.76 21.57 -2.97
CA PRO A 163 -27.46 21.62 -4.39
C PRO A 163 -26.16 22.36 -4.74
N HIS A 164 -25.61 23.15 -3.81
CA HIS A 164 -24.36 23.89 -3.99
C HIS A 164 -23.10 23.10 -3.59
N GLY A 165 -23.24 21.93 -2.96
CA GLY A 165 -22.10 21.10 -2.59
C GLY A 165 -22.28 20.32 -1.29
N LYS A 166 -21.24 19.57 -0.93
CA LYS A 166 -21.23 18.65 0.21
C LYS A 166 -20.94 19.33 1.54
N ASN A 167 -21.62 18.89 2.60
CA ASN A 167 -21.35 19.25 3.99
C ASN A 167 -21.29 20.77 4.24
N LEU A 168 -22.13 21.55 3.53
CA LEU A 168 -22.09 23.01 3.56
C LEU A 168 -22.90 23.60 4.73
N ILE A 169 -23.90 22.86 5.24
CA ILE A 169 -24.68 23.25 6.41
C ILE A 169 -24.55 22.15 7.47
N GLY A 170 -24.18 22.52 8.69
CA GLY A 170 -23.90 21.55 9.73
C GLY A 170 -23.57 22.18 11.08
N SER A 171 -23.12 21.35 12.01
CA SER A 171 -22.69 21.75 13.35
C SER A 171 -21.50 20.92 13.82
N PHE A 172 -20.69 21.49 14.71
CA PHE A 172 -19.77 20.72 15.54
C PHE A 172 -20.52 20.25 16.81
N TRP A 173 -20.85 18.97 16.87
CA TRP A 173 -21.57 18.34 17.98
C TRP A 173 -20.94 17.00 18.34
N GLN A 174 -20.28 16.93 19.50
CA GLN A 174 -19.55 15.73 19.91
C GLN A 174 -20.51 14.65 20.43
N PRO A 175 -20.37 13.40 19.99
CA PRO A 175 -21.12 12.29 20.57
C PRO A 175 -20.64 11.99 22.00
N SER A 176 -21.54 11.51 22.85
CA SER A 176 -21.21 11.04 24.19
C SER A 176 -20.33 9.77 24.17
N TYR A 177 -20.57 8.90 23.18
CA TYR A 177 -19.79 7.69 22.92
C TYR A 177 -19.70 7.42 21.42
N VAL A 178 -18.62 6.76 21.01
CA VAL A 178 -18.45 6.13 19.70
C VAL A 178 -18.18 4.64 19.94
N PHE A 179 -19.10 3.78 19.55
CA PHE A 179 -18.99 2.33 19.74
C PHE A 179 -18.62 1.65 18.42
N ILE A 180 -17.35 1.29 18.29
CA ILE A 180 -16.78 0.63 17.12
C ILE A 180 -16.87 -0.88 17.32
N ASP A 181 -17.88 -1.49 16.72
CA ASP A 181 -18.01 -2.94 16.65
C ASP A 181 -17.55 -3.44 15.28
N ALA A 182 -16.34 -3.99 15.22
CA ALA A 182 -15.74 -4.48 14.00
C ALA A 182 -16.50 -5.67 13.38
N ALA A 183 -17.38 -6.35 14.14
CA ALA A 183 -18.20 -7.43 13.61
C ALA A 183 -19.21 -6.94 12.55
N PHE A 184 -19.57 -5.65 12.53
CA PHE A 184 -20.43 -5.12 11.47
C PHE A 184 -19.81 -5.23 10.07
N LEU A 185 -18.47 -5.28 9.99
CA LEU A 185 -17.74 -5.41 8.73
C LEU A 185 -17.93 -6.77 8.05
N GLU A 186 -18.37 -7.81 8.79
CA GLU A 186 -18.68 -9.15 8.24
C GLU A 186 -19.86 -9.10 7.26
N THR A 187 -20.77 -8.14 7.43
CA THR A 187 -21.93 -7.94 6.55
C THR A 187 -21.72 -6.81 5.52
N LEU A 188 -20.58 -6.12 5.59
CA LEU A 188 -20.31 -4.95 4.76
C LEU A 188 -19.92 -5.40 3.33
N PRO A 189 -20.53 -4.83 2.27
CA PRO A 189 -20.10 -5.12 0.90
C PRO A 189 -18.60 -4.83 0.71
N GLN A 190 -17.89 -5.72 0.00
CA GLN A 190 -16.44 -5.58 -0.20
C GLN A 190 -16.05 -4.21 -0.76
N ARG A 191 -16.85 -3.63 -1.67
CA ARG A 191 -16.61 -2.28 -2.21
C ARG A 191 -16.58 -1.20 -1.12
N GLU A 192 -17.44 -1.29 -0.11
CA GLU A 192 -17.49 -0.33 1.01
C GLU A 192 -16.35 -0.55 2.02
N PHE A 193 -15.89 -1.78 2.19
CA PHE A 193 -14.65 -2.04 2.94
C PHE A 193 -13.45 -1.38 2.23
N VAL A 194 -13.31 -1.62 0.93
CA VAL A 194 -12.26 -1.01 0.09
C VAL A 194 -12.35 0.51 0.12
N ASN A 195 -13.56 1.07 0.05
CA ASN A 195 -13.83 2.51 0.18
C ASN A 195 -13.25 3.07 1.51
N GLY A 196 -13.48 2.38 2.64
CA GLY A 196 -12.92 2.78 3.94
C GLY A 196 -11.40 2.65 4.07
N MET A 197 -10.77 1.70 3.34
CA MET A 197 -9.32 1.54 3.36
C MET A 197 -8.57 2.76 2.81
N ALA A 198 -9.21 3.60 1.99
CA ALA A 198 -8.62 4.85 1.54
C ALA A 198 -8.30 5.79 2.72
N GLU A 199 -9.22 5.89 3.68
CA GLU A 199 -9.04 6.72 4.89
C GLU A 199 -8.00 6.14 5.84
N VAL A 200 -7.94 4.81 5.95
CA VAL A 200 -6.88 4.11 6.73
C VAL A 200 -5.49 4.43 6.15
N ILE A 201 -5.33 4.27 4.83
CA ILE A 201 -4.06 4.52 4.14
C ILE A 201 -3.67 6.00 4.24
N LYS A 202 -4.63 6.92 4.08
CA LYS A 202 -4.44 8.36 4.28
C LYS A 202 -3.87 8.65 5.67
N THR A 203 -4.51 8.13 6.72
CA THR A 203 -4.12 8.38 8.10
C THR A 203 -2.70 7.86 8.38
N ALA A 204 -2.36 6.65 7.93
CA ALA A 204 -1.01 6.13 8.04
C ALA A 204 0.01 6.99 7.26
N ALA A 205 -0.34 7.38 6.02
CA ALA A 205 0.55 8.16 5.14
C ALA A 205 0.92 9.54 5.71
N ILE A 206 0.04 10.17 6.50
CA ILE A 206 0.33 11.48 7.13
C ILE A 206 1.00 11.36 8.49
N TRP A 207 0.92 10.21 9.17
CA TRP A 207 1.20 10.12 10.61
C TRP A 207 2.23 9.05 11.02
N ASN A 208 2.23 7.87 10.40
CA ASN A 208 3.03 6.74 10.86
C ASN A 208 3.50 5.84 9.70
N GLU A 209 4.81 5.83 9.45
CA GLU A 209 5.44 5.04 8.40
C GLU A 209 5.45 3.53 8.69
N ASP A 210 5.54 3.12 9.96
CA ASP A 210 5.54 1.71 10.33
C ASP A 210 4.16 1.10 10.08
N GLU A 211 3.08 1.80 10.46
CA GLU A 211 1.71 1.41 10.14
C GLU A 211 1.47 1.38 8.64
N PHE A 212 1.99 2.36 7.89
CA PHE A 212 1.90 2.35 6.42
C PHE A 212 2.60 1.12 5.83
N SER A 213 3.79 0.78 6.33
CA SER A 213 4.58 -0.36 5.87
C SER A 213 3.88 -1.70 6.18
N MET A 214 3.21 -1.81 7.33
CA MET A 214 2.36 -2.95 7.65
C MET A 214 1.20 -3.06 6.65
N LEU A 215 0.51 -1.95 6.35
CA LEU A 215 -0.59 -1.92 5.38
C LEU A 215 -0.13 -2.36 3.96
N GLU A 216 1.10 -2.08 3.56
CA GLU A 216 1.65 -2.53 2.27
C GLU A 216 1.69 -4.08 2.13
N SER A 217 1.69 -4.82 3.24
CA SER A 217 1.83 -6.28 3.26
C SER A 217 0.62 -7.05 3.83
N SER A 218 -0.32 -6.35 4.47
CA SER A 218 -1.43 -6.95 5.23
C SER A 218 -2.74 -7.14 4.47
N ALA A 219 -2.83 -6.72 3.20
CA ALA A 219 -4.09 -6.72 2.46
C ALA A 219 -4.84 -8.08 2.47
N PRO A 220 -4.18 -9.24 2.18
CA PRO A 220 -4.86 -10.54 2.23
C PRO A 220 -5.43 -10.89 3.62
N ALA A 221 -4.68 -10.58 4.69
CA ALA A 221 -5.09 -10.88 6.06
C ALA A 221 -6.30 -10.01 6.48
N LEU A 222 -6.34 -8.75 6.08
CA LEU A 222 -7.47 -7.85 6.35
C LEU A 222 -8.74 -8.28 5.60
N PHE A 223 -8.64 -8.72 4.34
CA PHE A 223 -9.79 -9.30 3.64
C PHE A 223 -10.25 -10.62 4.26
N ALA A 224 -9.32 -11.45 4.77
CA ALA A 224 -9.67 -12.68 5.47
C ALA A 224 -10.45 -12.41 6.78
N ALA A 225 -10.13 -11.31 7.48
CA ALA A 225 -10.80 -10.92 8.72
C ALA A 225 -12.31 -10.65 8.55
N ILE A 226 -12.75 -10.25 7.36
CA ILE A 226 -14.17 -9.99 7.05
C ILE A 226 -14.85 -11.09 6.23
N GLY A 227 -14.07 -12.02 5.65
CA GLY A 227 -14.58 -13.09 4.79
C GLY A 227 -14.94 -14.40 5.52
N SER A 228 -14.55 -14.54 6.78
CA SER A 228 -14.83 -15.72 7.59
C SER A 228 -16.21 -15.60 8.24
N SER A 229 -17.24 -16.20 7.64
CA SER A 229 -18.48 -16.53 8.36
C SER A 229 -18.14 -17.55 9.45
N SER A 230 -17.77 -17.07 10.64
CA SER A 230 -17.52 -17.94 11.79
C SER A 230 -18.77 -18.76 12.09
N SER A 231 -18.60 -20.07 12.31
CA SER A 231 -19.68 -20.96 12.75
C SER A 231 -20.16 -20.66 14.18
N THR A 232 -19.45 -19.80 14.91
CA THR A 232 -19.78 -19.36 16.27
C THR A 232 -20.15 -17.88 16.27
N THR A 233 -21.34 -17.56 16.80
CA THR A 233 -22.01 -16.26 16.71
C THR A 233 -21.37 -15.13 17.53
N SER A 234 -20.20 -15.36 18.16
CA SER A 234 -19.53 -14.36 19.01
C SER A 234 -18.00 -14.48 19.01
N ALA A 235 -17.39 -15.13 18.01
CA ALA A 235 -15.94 -15.27 17.92
C ALA A 235 -15.24 -13.91 17.80
N GLY A 236 -14.23 -13.67 18.64
CA GLY A 236 -13.45 -12.42 18.67
C GLY A 236 -13.95 -11.39 19.67
N ARG A 237 -15.10 -11.65 20.33
CA ARG A 237 -15.62 -10.84 21.44
C ARG A 237 -14.61 -10.72 22.58
N THR A 238 -13.88 -11.79 22.86
CA THR A 238 -12.82 -11.84 23.88
C THR A 238 -11.46 -12.09 23.22
N ALA A 239 -10.36 -11.69 23.87
CA ALA A 239 -9.02 -11.97 23.36
C ALA A 239 -8.76 -13.46 23.12
N ALA A 240 -9.36 -14.35 23.94
CA ALA A 240 -9.23 -15.80 23.82
C ALA A 240 -9.90 -16.39 22.57
N THR A 241 -10.91 -15.70 22.01
CA THR A 241 -11.66 -16.16 20.83
C THR A 241 -11.32 -15.39 19.56
N ARG A 242 -10.37 -14.45 19.63
CA ARG A 242 -10.00 -13.56 18.52
C ARG A 242 -8.91 -14.18 17.65
N SER A 243 -9.18 -14.29 16.36
CA SER A 243 -8.17 -14.71 15.38
C SER A 243 -7.12 -13.62 15.17
N GLU A 244 -5.95 -14.01 14.63
CA GLU A 244 -4.89 -13.05 14.26
C GLU A 244 -5.38 -12.01 13.24
N ALA A 245 -6.21 -12.42 12.28
CA ALA A 245 -6.79 -11.52 11.28
C ALA A 245 -7.75 -10.51 11.91
N GLN A 246 -8.60 -10.94 12.86
CA GLN A 246 -9.47 -10.04 13.62
C GLN A 246 -8.67 -9.09 14.52
N ALA A 247 -7.59 -9.58 15.15
CA ALA A 247 -6.70 -8.75 15.96
C ALA A 247 -6.03 -7.65 15.12
N LEU A 248 -5.55 -8.01 13.92
CA LEU A 248 -4.98 -7.06 12.96
C LEU A 248 -6.01 -6.02 12.50
N LEU A 249 -7.23 -6.43 12.18
CA LEU A 249 -8.30 -5.51 11.79
C LEU A 249 -8.64 -4.52 12.91
N LEU A 250 -8.75 -5.00 14.15
CA LEU A 250 -9.01 -4.15 15.31
C LEU A 250 -7.86 -3.17 15.59
N HIS A 251 -6.61 -3.62 15.43
CA HIS A 251 -5.42 -2.77 15.50
C HIS A 251 -5.50 -1.63 14.49
N VAL A 252 -5.71 -1.96 13.21
CA VAL A 252 -5.83 -0.97 12.11
C VAL A 252 -6.92 0.06 12.38
N ILE A 253 -8.09 -0.39 12.85
CA ILE A 253 -9.20 0.52 13.17
C ILE A 253 -8.83 1.43 14.34
N THR A 254 -8.26 0.86 15.41
CA THR A 254 -7.92 1.58 16.64
C THR A 254 -6.81 2.61 16.41
N GLU A 255 -5.76 2.25 15.66
CA GLU A 255 -4.67 3.17 15.33
C GLU A 255 -5.18 4.33 14.47
N SER A 256 -5.94 4.05 13.42
CA SER A 256 -6.45 5.10 12.54
C SER A 256 -7.38 6.06 13.30
N ILE A 257 -8.32 5.54 14.09
CA ILE A 257 -9.24 6.40 14.85
C ILE A 257 -8.52 7.12 16.00
N GLY A 258 -7.49 6.52 16.57
CA GLY A 258 -6.60 7.11 17.58
C GLY A 258 -5.89 8.35 17.09
N VAL A 259 -5.32 8.30 15.88
CA VAL A 259 -4.71 9.47 15.23
C VAL A 259 -5.73 10.59 15.04
N LYS A 260 -6.92 10.28 14.53
CA LYS A 260 -7.98 11.29 14.36
C LYS A 260 -8.42 11.89 15.70
N ALA A 261 -8.61 11.06 16.72
CA ALA A 261 -8.97 11.49 18.06
C ALA A 261 -7.91 12.43 18.66
N HIS A 262 -6.63 12.12 18.46
CA HIS A 262 -5.52 12.97 18.88
C HIS A 262 -5.54 14.34 18.17
N ILE A 263 -5.62 14.34 16.84
CA ILE A 263 -5.68 15.58 16.03
C ILE A 263 -6.89 16.45 16.43
N VAL A 264 -8.07 15.84 16.61
CA VAL A 264 -9.28 16.56 17.03
C VAL A 264 -9.14 17.13 18.43
N THR A 265 -8.50 16.40 19.35
CA THR A 265 -8.28 16.88 20.72
C THR A 265 -7.41 18.14 20.74
N LEU A 266 -6.45 18.24 19.80
CA LEU A 266 -5.61 19.42 19.65
C LEU A 266 -6.27 20.55 18.85
N ASP A 267 -7.11 20.23 17.87
CA ASP A 267 -7.74 21.20 16.97
C ASP A 267 -9.19 20.82 16.61
N GLU A 268 -10.09 20.95 17.59
CA GLU A 268 -11.49 20.56 17.43
C GLU A 268 -12.20 21.32 16.29
N ARG A 269 -11.87 22.61 16.10
CA ARG A 269 -12.57 23.50 15.17
C ARG A 269 -11.85 23.71 13.83
N GLU A 270 -10.85 22.89 13.53
CA GLU A 270 -10.12 22.90 12.24
C GLU A 270 -9.50 24.27 11.90
N THR A 271 -8.70 24.79 12.84
CA THR A 271 -7.98 26.05 12.70
C THR A 271 -6.57 25.88 12.12
N GLY A 272 -6.03 24.65 12.09
CA GLY A 272 -4.71 24.36 11.53
C GLY A 272 -4.43 22.86 11.41
N LEU A 273 -4.03 22.21 12.50
CA LEU A 273 -3.56 20.81 12.51
C LEU A 273 -4.58 19.83 11.93
N ARG A 274 -5.89 20.07 12.14
CA ARG A 274 -6.94 19.20 11.60
C ARG A 274 -7.04 19.29 10.06
N ASN A 275 -6.35 20.20 9.40
CA ASN A 275 -6.20 20.16 7.95
C ASN A 275 -5.51 18.88 7.47
N LEU A 276 -4.60 18.28 8.26
CA LEU A 276 -3.80 17.13 7.82
C LEU A 276 -4.66 15.91 7.44
N VAL A 277 -5.79 15.70 8.11
CA VAL A 277 -6.72 14.61 7.77
C VAL A 277 -7.46 14.82 6.44
N ASN A 278 -7.20 15.92 5.74
CA ASN A 278 -7.66 16.19 4.37
C ASN A 278 -6.58 15.88 3.30
N PHE A 279 -5.54 15.11 3.62
CA PHE A 279 -4.63 14.61 2.58
C PHE A 279 -5.40 13.82 1.51
N GLY A 280 -5.15 14.14 0.24
CA GLY A 280 -5.87 13.60 -0.91
C GLY A 280 -7.27 14.19 -1.13
N HIS A 281 -7.79 15.01 -0.22
CA HIS A 281 -9.17 15.49 -0.29
C HIS A 281 -9.34 16.78 -1.10
N THR A 282 -8.28 17.56 -1.34
CA THR A 282 -8.42 18.81 -2.11
C THR A 282 -8.70 18.49 -3.58
N ILE A 283 -7.91 17.58 -4.16
CA ILE A 283 -8.18 17.08 -5.52
C ILE A 283 -9.26 15.99 -5.48
N GLY A 284 -9.27 15.15 -4.44
CA GLY A 284 -10.26 14.09 -4.26
C GLY A 284 -11.70 14.60 -4.22
N HIS A 285 -12.01 15.64 -3.42
CA HIS A 285 -13.35 16.23 -3.40
C HIS A 285 -13.73 16.91 -4.73
N ALA A 286 -12.77 17.46 -5.46
CA ALA A 286 -13.04 18.05 -6.78
C ALA A 286 -13.46 16.96 -7.79
N ILE A 287 -12.82 15.79 -7.73
CA ILE A 287 -13.21 14.60 -8.50
C ILE A 287 -14.57 14.07 -8.01
N GLU A 288 -14.75 13.94 -6.70
CA GLU A 288 -15.98 13.43 -6.09
C GLU A 288 -17.19 14.27 -6.47
N ALA A 289 -17.09 15.60 -6.43
CA ALA A 289 -18.18 16.51 -6.80
C ALA A 289 -18.67 16.33 -8.26
N VAL A 290 -17.86 15.73 -9.14
CA VAL A 290 -18.22 15.41 -10.52
C VAL A 290 -18.78 13.98 -10.65
N LEU A 291 -18.25 13.03 -9.88
CA LEU A 291 -18.53 11.59 -10.05
C LEU A 291 -19.54 11.02 -9.05
N THR A 292 -19.86 11.76 -7.99
CA THR A 292 -20.86 11.38 -7.00
C THR A 292 -22.26 11.34 -7.64
N PRO A 293 -23.15 10.41 -7.24
CA PRO A 293 -22.98 9.38 -6.22
C PRO A 293 -22.41 8.04 -6.73
N THR A 294 -22.08 7.92 -8.02
CA THR A 294 -21.70 6.63 -8.63
C THR A 294 -20.32 6.13 -8.16
N ILE A 295 -19.36 7.05 -8.03
CA ILE A 295 -18.04 6.77 -7.46
C ILE A 295 -18.05 7.19 -6.00
N LEU A 296 -17.55 6.30 -5.15
CA LEU A 296 -17.55 6.48 -3.70
C LEU A 296 -16.47 7.48 -3.27
N HIS A 297 -16.61 7.99 -2.05
CA HIS A 297 -15.71 8.98 -1.47
C HIS A 297 -14.25 8.51 -1.45
N GLY A 298 -13.97 7.37 -0.82
CA GLY A 298 -12.63 6.79 -0.72
C GLY A 298 -12.01 6.41 -2.07
N GLU A 299 -12.84 6.07 -3.08
CA GLU A 299 -12.37 5.88 -4.45
C GLU A 299 -11.84 7.21 -5.04
N CYS A 300 -12.50 8.33 -4.77
CA CYS A 300 -12.03 9.66 -5.19
C CYS A 300 -10.82 10.13 -4.38
N VAL A 301 -10.82 9.92 -3.06
CA VAL A 301 -9.70 10.25 -2.15
C VAL A 301 -8.45 9.46 -2.53
N ALA A 302 -8.57 8.20 -2.94
CA ALA A 302 -7.43 7.40 -3.42
C ALA A 302 -6.73 8.04 -4.64
N ILE A 303 -7.50 8.49 -5.63
CA ILE A 303 -6.97 9.21 -6.79
C ILE A 303 -6.37 10.56 -6.34
N GLY A 304 -7.07 11.26 -5.45
CA GLY A 304 -6.61 12.52 -4.88
C GLY A 304 -5.28 12.41 -4.14
N MET A 305 -5.05 11.35 -3.34
CA MET A 305 -3.78 11.11 -2.64
C MET A 305 -2.61 10.94 -3.61
N VAL A 306 -2.82 10.22 -4.72
CA VAL A 306 -1.78 10.08 -5.75
C VAL A 306 -1.48 11.43 -6.41
N LEU A 307 -2.52 12.19 -6.78
CA LEU A 307 -2.35 13.49 -7.43
C LEU A 307 -1.74 14.55 -6.49
N GLU A 308 -2.12 14.57 -5.21
CA GLU A 308 -1.52 15.46 -4.21
C GLU A 308 -0.08 15.05 -3.88
N GLY A 309 0.23 13.75 -3.87
CA GLY A 309 1.61 13.25 -3.83
C GLY A 309 2.44 13.71 -5.04
N GLU A 310 1.87 13.68 -6.24
CA GLU A 310 2.52 14.21 -7.45
C GLU A 310 2.69 15.74 -7.40
N VAL A 311 1.75 16.49 -6.83
CA VAL A 311 1.91 17.94 -6.56
C VAL A 311 3.09 18.17 -5.61
N ALA A 312 3.17 17.43 -4.51
CA ALA A 312 4.27 17.52 -3.55
C ALA A 312 5.62 17.16 -4.20
N ARG A 313 5.63 16.15 -5.08
CA ARG A 313 6.82 15.77 -5.85
C ARG A 313 7.25 16.84 -6.85
N GLN A 314 6.31 17.46 -7.58
CA GLN A 314 6.58 18.57 -8.51
C GLN A 314 7.15 19.81 -7.80
N LEU A 315 6.79 20.00 -6.53
CA LEU A 315 7.36 21.04 -5.68
C LEU A 315 8.71 20.67 -5.06
N GLY A 316 9.19 19.43 -5.25
CA GLY A 316 10.45 18.94 -4.69
C GLY A 316 10.40 18.64 -3.19
N VAL A 317 9.20 18.52 -2.60
CA VAL A 317 9.05 18.25 -1.16
C VAL A 317 8.76 16.78 -0.85
N PHE A 318 8.37 15.98 -1.84
CA PHE A 318 8.10 14.55 -1.69
C PHE A 318 8.83 13.73 -2.77
N SER A 319 9.24 12.51 -2.43
CA SER A 319 10.01 11.66 -3.35
C SER A 319 9.12 10.87 -4.32
N GLN A 320 9.68 10.54 -5.49
CA GLN A 320 9.04 9.61 -6.44
C GLN A 320 8.78 8.24 -5.81
N VAL A 321 9.68 7.80 -4.91
CA VAL A 321 9.54 6.55 -4.15
C VAL A 321 8.29 6.61 -3.27
N GLY A 322 8.08 7.70 -2.54
CA GLY A 322 6.90 7.92 -1.72
C GLY A 322 5.60 7.87 -2.52
N VAL A 323 5.53 8.53 -3.68
CA VAL A 323 4.36 8.45 -4.57
C VAL A 323 4.11 7.02 -5.05
N GLY A 324 5.18 6.30 -5.41
CA GLY A 324 5.12 4.90 -5.79
C GLY A 324 4.57 4.00 -4.68
N ARG A 325 5.01 4.19 -3.43
CA ARG A 325 4.52 3.45 -2.26
C ARG A 325 3.03 3.68 -2.02
N ILE A 326 2.55 4.94 -2.03
CA ILE A 326 1.11 5.28 -1.93
C ILE A 326 0.32 4.57 -3.03
N THR A 327 0.77 4.68 -4.28
CA THR A 327 0.08 4.08 -5.43
C THR A 327 -0.05 2.56 -5.28
N ARG A 328 1.02 1.88 -4.83
CA ARG A 328 1.01 0.42 -4.67
C ARG A 328 0.17 -0.04 -3.48
N ALA A 329 0.24 0.67 -2.34
CA ALA A 329 -0.63 0.41 -1.20
C ALA A 329 -2.10 0.50 -1.60
N LEU A 330 -2.51 1.57 -2.28
CA LEU A 330 -3.90 1.74 -2.74
C LEU A 330 -4.33 0.61 -3.68
N LYS A 331 -3.49 0.22 -4.64
CA LYS A 331 -3.77 -0.89 -5.55
C LYS A 331 -3.90 -2.23 -4.83
N ALA A 332 -3.11 -2.48 -3.79
CA ALA A 332 -3.17 -3.71 -3.00
C ALA A 332 -4.53 -3.92 -2.32
N TYR A 333 -5.22 -2.83 -1.97
CA TYR A 333 -6.59 -2.86 -1.44
C TYR A 333 -7.67 -2.71 -2.52
N GLY A 334 -7.31 -2.67 -3.81
CA GLY A 334 -8.27 -2.56 -4.91
C GLY A 334 -8.79 -1.15 -5.18
N LEU A 335 -8.16 -0.09 -4.65
CA LEU A 335 -8.56 1.30 -4.90
C LEU A 335 -8.08 1.83 -6.25
N PRO A 336 -8.83 2.73 -6.91
CA PRO A 336 -8.38 3.38 -8.13
C PRO A 336 -7.26 4.39 -7.81
N THR A 337 -6.28 4.49 -8.70
CA THR A 337 -5.11 5.38 -8.56
C THR A 337 -4.99 6.40 -9.68
N SER A 338 -5.98 6.43 -10.58
CA SER A 338 -6.05 7.35 -11.71
C SER A 338 -7.49 7.54 -12.15
N THR A 339 -7.81 8.71 -12.71
CA THR A 339 -9.09 8.96 -13.40
C THR A 339 -9.26 8.10 -14.66
N LYS A 340 -8.17 7.47 -15.14
CA LYS A 340 -8.17 6.51 -16.26
C LYS A 340 -8.48 5.08 -15.84
N ASP A 341 -8.67 4.81 -14.54
CA ASP A 341 -9.09 3.49 -14.08
C ASP A 341 -10.38 3.10 -14.83
N PRO A 342 -10.47 1.88 -15.39
CA PRO A 342 -11.63 1.47 -16.20
C PRO A 342 -12.98 1.65 -15.47
N ARG A 343 -13.00 1.49 -14.15
CA ARG A 343 -14.20 1.69 -13.33
C ARG A 343 -14.65 3.15 -13.30
N ILE A 344 -13.71 4.08 -13.36
CA ILE A 344 -13.95 5.52 -13.37
C ILE A 344 -14.28 5.99 -14.79
N ALA A 345 -13.47 5.58 -15.77
CA ALA A 345 -13.63 5.98 -17.17
C ALA A 345 -14.96 5.48 -17.79
N ALA A 346 -15.53 4.40 -17.27
CA ALA A 346 -16.84 3.90 -17.67
C ALA A 346 -18.01 4.81 -17.25
N VAL A 347 -17.83 5.67 -16.24
CA VAL A 347 -18.89 6.57 -15.77
C VAL A 347 -19.06 7.73 -16.76
N PRO A 348 -20.28 8.02 -17.29
CA PRO A 348 -20.47 9.10 -18.26
C PRO A 348 -20.00 10.48 -17.77
N ALA A 349 -20.17 10.77 -16.47
CA ALA A 349 -19.73 12.01 -15.84
C ALA A 349 -18.21 12.19 -15.83
N SER A 350 -17.41 11.13 -16.04
CA SER A 350 -15.94 11.22 -16.12
C SER A 350 -15.44 12.17 -17.21
N ARG A 351 -16.24 12.36 -18.28
CA ARG A 351 -15.95 13.34 -19.35
C ARG A 351 -15.94 14.79 -18.86
N LEU A 352 -16.53 15.07 -17.70
CA LEU A 352 -16.59 16.39 -17.08
C LEU A 352 -15.40 16.66 -16.15
N LEU A 353 -14.50 15.69 -15.96
CA LEU A 353 -13.24 15.84 -15.20
C LEU A 353 -12.20 16.65 -15.99
N THR A 354 -12.59 17.85 -16.43
CA THR A 354 -11.68 18.79 -17.09
C THR A 354 -10.87 19.55 -16.05
N ILE A 355 -9.64 19.93 -16.38
CA ILE A 355 -8.74 20.65 -15.46
C ILE A 355 -9.39 21.94 -14.96
N ASP A 356 -10.03 22.70 -15.84
CA ASP A 356 -10.68 23.97 -15.49
C ASP A 356 -11.86 23.74 -14.55
N ARG A 357 -12.65 22.68 -14.77
CA ARG A 357 -13.75 22.33 -13.87
C ARG A 357 -13.25 21.91 -12.49
N LEU A 358 -12.20 21.10 -12.42
CA LEU A 358 -11.60 20.67 -11.15
C LEU A 358 -11.05 21.88 -10.38
N LEU A 359 -10.27 22.75 -11.05
CA LEU A 359 -9.74 23.97 -10.43
C LEU A 359 -10.84 24.94 -9.96
N ASP A 360 -11.96 25.00 -10.68
CA ASP A 360 -13.12 25.80 -10.31
C ASP A 360 -13.79 25.27 -9.03
N ILE A 361 -14.03 23.96 -8.95
CA ILE A 361 -14.57 23.32 -7.74
C ILE A 361 -13.63 23.53 -6.55
N MET A 362 -12.32 23.41 -6.76
CA MET A 362 -11.31 23.61 -5.71
C MET A 362 -11.30 25.05 -5.14
N LYS A 363 -11.99 26.05 -5.74
CA LYS A 363 -12.06 27.41 -5.19
C LYS A 363 -12.81 27.48 -3.86
N ILE A 364 -13.82 26.61 -3.68
CA ILE A 364 -14.66 26.58 -2.47
C ILE A 364 -14.19 25.52 -1.46
N ASP A 365 -12.97 24.98 -1.64
CA ASP A 365 -12.37 24.11 -0.64
C ASP A 365 -12.20 24.89 0.69
N LYS A 366 -12.70 24.30 1.77
CA LYS A 366 -12.78 24.93 3.10
C LYS A 366 -11.40 25.29 3.69
N LYS A 367 -10.32 24.71 3.17
CA LYS A 367 -8.93 24.98 3.61
C LYS A 367 -8.36 26.25 2.99
N ASN A 368 -8.96 26.77 1.92
CA ASN A 368 -8.42 27.90 1.18
C ASN A 368 -8.39 29.17 2.02
N SER A 369 -7.43 30.05 1.72
CA SER A 369 -7.33 31.38 2.31
C SER A 369 -7.54 32.42 1.21
N GLY A 370 -8.78 32.88 1.05
CA GLY A 370 -9.16 33.72 -0.09
C GLY A 370 -8.98 32.95 -1.41
N PRO A 371 -8.28 33.51 -2.43
CA PRO A 371 -8.08 32.85 -3.72
C PRO A 371 -6.98 31.78 -3.70
N GLU A 372 -6.17 31.71 -2.65
CA GLU A 372 -5.06 30.77 -2.55
C GLU A 372 -5.56 29.36 -2.16
N LYS A 373 -5.33 28.39 -3.05
CA LYS A 373 -5.67 26.98 -2.80
C LYS A 373 -4.67 26.37 -1.83
N LYS A 374 -5.17 25.65 -0.82
CA LYS A 374 -4.32 24.93 0.14
C LYS A 374 -4.44 23.43 0.01
N ILE A 375 -3.30 22.74 -0.09
CA ILE A 375 -3.18 21.28 -0.25
C ILE A 375 -2.30 20.73 0.87
N VAL A 376 -2.64 19.55 1.41
CA VAL A 376 -1.75 18.85 2.35
C VAL A 376 -0.63 18.18 1.56
N LEU A 377 0.61 18.58 1.82
CA LEU A 377 1.77 18.02 1.15
C LEU A 377 2.50 17.07 2.08
N LEU A 378 2.87 15.89 1.60
CA LEU A 378 3.78 15.00 2.32
C LEU A 378 5.23 15.44 2.14
N SER A 379 6.04 15.28 3.18
CA SER A 379 7.51 15.39 3.07
C SER A 379 8.16 14.01 2.94
N ARG A 380 7.57 13.01 3.58
CA ARG A 380 7.84 11.58 3.46
C ARG A 380 6.58 10.82 3.93
N ILE A 381 6.54 9.51 3.75
CA ILE A 381 5.48 8.70 4.37
C ILE A 381 5.55 8.87 5.89
N GLY A 382 4.38 9.03 6.52
CA GLY A 382 4.25 9.28 7.96
C GLY A 382 4.57 10.72 8.39
N LYS A 383 4.82 11.65 7.46
CA LYS A 383 5.09 13.06 7.82
C LYS A 383 4.70 14.07 6.75
N THR A 384 3.93 15.08 7.14
CA THR A 384 3.56 16.21 6.27
C THR A 384 4.67 17.27 6.19
N TYR A 385 4.66 18.09 5.14
CA TYR A 385 5.63 19.16 4.91
C TYR A 385 5.47 20.31 5.91
N GLU A 386 4.22 20.67 6.21
CA GLU A 386 3.84 21.57 7.30
C GLU A 386 2.80 20.86 8.19
N GLU A 387 2.63 21.32 9.43
CA GLU A 387 1.54 20.87 10.33
C GLU A 387 0.18 21.54 10.00
N ARG A 388 -0.05 21.80 8.70
CA ARG A 388 -1.25 22.38 8.11
C ARG A 388 -1.22 22.17 6.59
N ALA A 389 -2.27 22.59 5.89
CA ALA A 389 -2.25 22.63 4.43
C ALA A 389 -1.40 23.82 3.92
N THR A 390 -0.65 23.59 2.83
CA THR A 390 0.29 24.54 2.23
C THR A 390 -0.34 25.22 1.00
N GLY A 391 -0.06 26.50 0.80
CA GLY A 391 -0.49 27.24 -0.39
C GLY A 391 0.16 26.70 -1.66
N VAL A 392 -0.64 26.36 -2.66
CA VAL A 392 -0.16 25.82 -3.95
C VAL A 392 -0.74 26.64 -5.10
N LYS A 393 0.15 27.06 -6.02
CA LYS A 393 -0.25 27.81 -7.21
C LYS A 393 -1.00 26.91 -8.20
N ASP A 394 -2.01 27.48 -8.85
CA ASP A 394 -2.84 26.78 -9.85
C ASP A 394 -2.04 26.19 -11.02
N ASP A 395 -0.91 26.79 -11.40
CA ASP A 395 -0.06 26.30 -12.48
C ASP A 395 0.66 24.99 -12.12
N VAL A 396 0.95 24.75 -10.84
CA VAL A 396 1.51 23.48 -10.36
C VAL A 396 0.43 22.40 -10.39
N ILE A 397 -0.76 22.69 -9.87
CA ILE A 397 -1.91 21.76 -9.88
C ILE A 397 -2.28 21.41 -11.33
N ARG A 398 -2.37 22.41 -12.22
CA ARG A 398 -2.66 22.22 -13.65
C ARG A 398 -1.66 21.30 -14.33
N ARG A 399 -0.36 21.43 -14.02
CA ARG A 399 0.69 20.58 -14.58
C ARG A 399 0.52 19.11 -14.18
N VAL A 400 0.11 18.85 -12.94
CA VAL A 400 -0.13 17.47 -12.45
C VAL A 400 -1.40 16.87 -13.06
N LEU A 401 -2.45 17.68 -13.23
CA LEU A 401 -3.72 17.21 -13.81
C LEU A 401 -3.68 17.07 -15.34
N ALA A 402 -2.70 17.67 -16.02
CA ALA A 402 -2.61 17.67 -17.47
C ALA A 402 -2.06 16.35 -18.03
N GLU A 403 -2.71 15.82 -19.07
CA GLU A 403 -2.22 14.62 -19.78
C GLU A 403 -1.03 14.91 -20.71
N ALA A 404 -0.89 16.18 -21.11
CA ALA A 404 0.13 16.63 -22.04
C ALA A 404 0.86 17.85 -21.47
N VAL A 405 2.14 17.93 -21.77
CA VAL A 405 2.99 19.05 -21.36
C VAL A 405 3.36 19.88 -22.58
N ARG A 406 3.11 21.18 -22.52
CA ARG A 406 3.70 22.13 -23.46
C ARG A 406 5.12 22.44 -23.01
N VAL A 407 6.11 21.95 -23.73
CA VAL A 407 7.52 22.28 -23.49
C VAL A 407 7.80 23.67 -24.04
N ILE A 408 8.20 24.60 -23.17
CA ILE A 408 8.60 25.94 -23.57
C ILE A 408 10.12 25.90 -23.81
N PRO A 409 10.60 26.19 -25.04
CA PRO A 409 12.03 26.21 -25.32
C PRO A 409 12.77 27.22 -24.43
N GLY A 410 13.90 26.80 -23.89
CA GLY A 410 14.74 27.65 -23.04
C GLY A 410 15.98 26.91 -22.55
N ILE A 411 16.90 27.66 -21.95
CA ILE A 411 18.09 27.10 -21.31
C ILE A 411 17.68 26.64 -19.90
N PRO A 412 18.01 25.40 -19.49
CA PRO A 412 17.74 24.92 -18.14
C PRO A 412 18.29 25.86 -17.06
N ARG A 413 17.47 26.18 -16.05
CA ARG A 413 17.93 26.93 -14.86
C ARG A 413 18.75 26.00 -13.96
N GLY A 414 19.74 26.55 -13.25
CA GLY A 414 20.58 25.77 -12.33
C GLY A 414 21.76 25.05 -12.98
N ASN A 415 22.32 25.58 -14.07
CA ASN A 415 23.54 25.09 -14.71
C ASN A 415 24.80 25.49 -13.89
N PRO A 416 25.72 24.56 -13.54
CA PRO A 416 25.74 23.13 -13.84
C PRO A 416 24.73 22.32 -13.00
N VAL A 417 24.07 21.36 -13.63
CA VAL A 417 23.15 20.42 -12.96
C VAL A 417 23.91 19.16 -12.56
N ARG A 418 23.75 18.72 -11.31
CA ARG A 418 24.16 17.38 -10.86
C ARG A 418 22.91 16.63 -10.42
N MET A 419 22.77 15.39 -10.87
CA MET A 419 21.58 14.59 -10.57
C MET A 419 21.86 13.10 -10.63
N SER A 420 20.90 12.32 -10.10
CA SER A 420 20.78 10.89 -10.34
C SER A 420 19.44 10.61 -11.01
N THR A 421 19.40 9.67 -11.95
CA THR A 421 18.14 9.10 -12.44
C THR A 421 17.76 7.86 -11.61
N PRO A 422 16.52 7.36 -11.67
CA PRO A 422 16.15 6.14 -10.95
C PRO A 422 17.12 4.99 -11.21
N GLY A 423 17.35 4.14 -10.21
CA GLY A 423 18.27 3.01 -10.32
C GLY A 423 17.96 2.07 -11.50
N SER A 424 19.00 1.41 -12.00
CA SER A 424 18.86 0.39 -13.03
C SER A 424 18.06 -0.80 -12.50
N LYS A 425 16.99 -1.18 -13.19
CA LYS A 425 16.18 -2.36 -12.82
C LYS A 425 17.02 -3.65 -12.80
N SER A 426 17.93 -3.79 -13.76
CA SER A 426 18.77 -4.98 -13.92
C SER A 426 19.74 -5.16 -12.77
N ILE A 427 20.36 -4.07 -12.30
CA ILE A 427 21.27 -4.08 -11.16
C ILE A 427 20.47 -4.22 -9.86
N SER A 428 19.37 -3.47 -9.72
CA SER A 428 18.49 -3.52 -8.54
C SER A 428 18.04 -4.93 -8.19
N ASN A 429 17.50 -5.67 -9.17
CA ASN A 429 17.01 -7.04 -8.96
C ASN A 429 18.14 -8.01 -8.57
N ARG A 430 19.36 -7.85 -9.12
CA ARG A 430 20.51 -8.69 -8.77
C ARG A 430 21.05 -8.36 -7.39
N ALA A 431 21.16 -7.08 -7.06
CA ALA A 431 21.65 -6.61 -5.78
C ALA A 431 20.76 -7.11 -4.64
N LEU A 432 19.44 -7.10 -4.84
CA LEU A 432 18.48 -7.62 -3.87
C LEU A 432 18.68 -9.12 -3.59
N VAL A 433 18.82 -9.95 -4.64
CA VAL A 433 19.07 -11.40 -4.50
C VAL A 433 20.43 -11.68 -3.86
N LEU A 434 21.49 -11.00 -4.31
CA LEU A 434 22.84 -11.15 -3.75
C LEU A 434 22.87 -10.78 -2.27
N ALA A 435 22.27 -9.65 -1.90
CA ALA A 435 22.23 -9.19 -0.52
C ALA A 435 21.44 -10.14 0.38
N ALA A 436 20.37 -10.75 -0.13
CA ALA A 436 19.61 -11.76 0.61
C ALA A 436 20.40 -13.08 0.78
N LEU A 437 21.09 -13.52 -0.28
CA LEU A 437 21.92 -14.72 -0.24
C LEU A 437 23.17 -14.55 0.66
N GLY A 438 23.71 -13.34 0.77
CA GLY A 438 24.95 -13.09 1.49
C GLY A 438 24.83 -13.09 3.01
N ASN A 439 25.99 -13.21 3.66
CA ASN A 439 26.13 -13.04 5.10
C ASN A 439 26.34 -11.56 5.44
N GLY A 440 25.67 -11.08 6.48
CA GLY A 440 25.81 -9.71 6.99
C GLY A 440 24.73 -8.76 6.49
N THR A 441 24.89 -7.47 6.77
CA THR A 441 23.94 -6.41 6.41
C THR A 441 24.49 -5.56 5.27
N CYS A 442 23.69 -5.34 4.23
CA CYS A 442 24.00 -4.47 3.09
C CYS A 442 22.99 -3.33 3.00
N ARG A 443 23.47 -2.09 2.86
CA ARG A 443 22.64 -0.92 2.56
C ARG A 443 22.62 -0.66 1.05
N LEU A 444 21.51 -0.99 0.41
CA LEU A 444 21.27 -0.74 -1.01
C LEU A 444 20.73 0.69 -1.21
N ARG A 445 21.51 1.54 -1.86
CA ARG A 445 21.11 2.91 -2.19
C ARG A 445 20.69 3.04 -3.65
N ASN A 446 19.73 3.93 -3.93
CA ASN A 446 19.16 4.14 -5.26
C ASN A 446 18.55 2.86 -5.87
N LEU A 447 17.96 2.00 -5.02
CA LEU A 447 17.24 0.82 -5.48
C LEU A 447 16.00 1.24 -6.27
N LEU A 448 15.82 0.67 -7.45
CA LEU A 448 14.60 0.89 -8.21
C LEU A 448 13.41 0.18 -7.54
N HIS A 449 12.49 0.97 -7.00
CA HIS A 449 11.25 0.49 -6.41
C HIS A 449 10.26 0.07 -7.49
N SER A 450 10.42 -1.15 -7.99
CA SER A 450 9.59 -1.76 -9.02
C SER A 450 8.74 -2.91 -8.48
N ASP A 451 7.73 -3.33 -9.24
CA ASP A 451 6.94 -4.52 -8.93
C ASP A 451 7.85 -5.74 -8.72
N ASP A 452 8.92 -5.90 -9.53
CA ASP A 452 9.87 -6.99 -9.40
C ASP A 452 10.62 -6.98 -8.07
N THR A 453 11.14 -5.83 -7.63
CA THR A 453 11.84 -5.73 -6.34
C THR A 453 10.89 -5.95 -5.17
N GLN A 454 9.64 -5.49 -5.27
CA GLN A 454 8.67 -5.63 -4.18
C GLN A 454 8.25 -7.09 -3.99
N VAL A 455 7.76 -7.75 -5.06
CA VAL A 455 7.33 -9.16 -4.92
C VAL A 455 8.50 -10.08 -4.58
N MET A 456 9.72 -9.71 -5.01
CA MET A 456 10.93 -10.43 -4.62
C MET A 456 11.28 -10.24 -3.16
N MET A 457 11.19 -9.03 -2.61
CA MET A 457 11.34 -8.80 -1.17
C MET A 457 10.31 -9.61 -0.37
N SER A 458 9.03 -9.55 -0.75
CA SER A 458 7.96 -10.33 -0.10
C SER A 458 8.27 -11.83 -0.13
N ALA A 459 8.68 -12.36 -1.28
CA ALA A 459 9.06 -13.77 -1.38
C ALA A 459 10.25 -14.13 -0.49
N LEU A 460 11.28 -13.27 -0.42
CA LEU A 460 12.47 -13.49 0.40
C LEU A 460 12.15 -13.44 1.91
N ILE A 461 11.16 -12.64 2.34
CA ILE A 461 10.64 -12.63 3.71
C ILE A 461 9.94 -13.95 4.02
N GLU A 462 9.03 -14.40 3.15
CA GLU A 462 8.26 -15.63 3.33
C GLU A 462 9.16 -16.89 3.35
N LEU A 463 10.25 -16.86 2.58
CA LEU A 463 11.28 -17.89 2.58
C LEU A 463 12.27 -17.77 3.76
N LYS A 464 12.09 -16.77 4.65
CA LYS A 464 13.00 -16.41 5.75
C LYS A 464 14.45 -16.22 5.31
N GLY A 465 14.67 -15.85 4.05
CA GLY A 465 15.98 -15.71 3.44
C GLY A 465 16.66 -14.38 3.71
N ALA A 466 15.91 -13.36 4.11
CA ALA A 466 16.44 -12.06 4.49
C ALA A 466 15.45 -11.29 5.38
N LYS A 467 15.98 -10.32 6.12
CA LYS A 467 15.18 -9.28 6.76
C LYS A 467 15.42 -7.95 6.04
N PHE A 468 14.36 -7.16 5.91
CA PHE A 468 14.38 -5.88 5.23
C PHE A 468 13.97 -4.76 6.19
N ALA A 469 14.63 -3.62 6.09
CA ALA A 469 14.24 -2.37 6.74
C ALA A 469 14.55 -1.20 5.81
N TRP A 470 13.90 -0.06 6.05
CA TRP A 470 14.13 1.16 5.27
C TRP A 470 14.81 2.23 6.13
N GLU A 471 15.78 2.91 5.55
CA GLU A 471 16.43 4.11 6.10
C GLU A 471 16.20 5.31 5.15
N ASP A 472 16.54 6.52 5.60
CA ASP A 472 16.56 7.73 4.75
C ASP A 472 15.21 8.06 4.06
N GLY A 473 14.07 7.79 4.72
CA GLY A 473 12.73 8.04 4.17
C GLY A 473 12.36 7.13 2.99
N GLY A 474 12.97 5.94 2.91
CA GLY A 474 12.73 4.94 1.87
C GLY A 474 13.76 4.94 0.74
N GLU A 475 14.77 5.81 0.78
CA GLU A 475 15.80 5.87 -0.26
C GLU A 475 16.91 4.80 -0.10
N THR A 476 17.07 4.26 1.11
CA THR A 476 18.04 3.20 1.41
C THR A 476 17.29 1.94 1.89
N LEU A 477 17.45 0.82 1.17
CA LEU A 477 16.98 -0.49 1.63
C LEU A 477 18.11 -1.17 2.43
N VAL A 478 17.85 -1.47 3.70
CA VAL A 478 18.72 -2.28 4.55
C VAL A 478 18.34 -3.75 4.41
N VAL A 479 19.27 -4.56 3.91
CA VAL A 479 19.08 -6.01 3.73
C VAL A 479 20.00 -6.75 4.69
N THR A 480 19.42 -7.47 5.64
CA THR A 480 20.15 -8.44 6.47
C THR A 480 19.96 -9.81 5.85
N GLY A 481 20.99 -10.29 5.16
CA GLY A 481 20.94 -11.55 4.42
C GLY A 481 20.99 -12.78 5.32
N GLY A 482 20.32 -13.85 4.88
CA GLY A 482 20.22 -15.13 5.59
C GLY A 482 21.37 -16.09 5.27
N GLY A 483 22.40 -15.67 4.54
CA GLY A 483 23.55 -16.53 4.23
C GLY A 483 23.21 -17.74 3.35
N GLY A 484 22.11 -17.65 2.58
CA GLY A 484 21.58 -18.73 1.76
C GLY A 484 20.80 -19.79 2.52
N ALA A 485 20.49 -19.57 3.80
CA ALA A 485 19.54 -20.39 4.53
C ALA A 485 18.11 -19.92 4.21
N PHE A 486 17.36 -20.76 3.49
CA PHE A 486 15.94 -20.53 3.22
C PHE A 486 15.10 -21.67 3.78
N THR A 487 13.91 -21.34 4.27
CA THR A 487 12.93 -22.30 4.77
C THR A 487 11.74 -22.38 3.84
N ILE A 488 11.05 -23.52 3.87
CA ILE A 488 9.78 -23.68 3.18
C ILE A 488 8.77 -22.72 3.81
N PRO A 489 7.94 -22.00 3.02
CA PRO A 489 6.85 -21.20 3.56
C PRO A 489 5.88 -22.05 4.40
N PRO A 490 5.09 -21.45 5.30
CA PRO A 490 4.07 -22.18 6.06
C PRO A 490 3.15 -23.02 5.15
N ALA A 491 2.66 -24.15 5.65
CA ALA A 491 1.78 -25.04 4.87
C ALA A 491 0.58 -24.26 4.29
N GLY A 492 0.31 -24.46 3.00
CA GLY A 492 -0.76 -23.72 2.29
C GLY A 492 -0.36 -22.35 1.74
N LYS A 493 0.82 -21.82 2.08
CA LYS A 493 1.26 -20.49 1.65
C LYS A 493 1.94 -20.54 0.28
N GLU A 494 1.43 -19.74 -0.66
CA GLU A 494 2.04 -19.54 -1.97
C GLU A 494 3.00 -18.35 -2.02
N ILE A 495 4.04 -18.46 -2.84
CA ILE A 495 4.87 -17.31 -3.24
C ILE A 495 4.26 -16.70 -4.50
N TYR A 496 3.47 -15.64 -4.32
CA TYR A 496 2.80 -14.93 -5.40
C TYR A 496 3.69 -13.82 -5.99
N LEU A 497 3.96 -13.90 -7.30
CA LEU A 497 4.90 -13.01 -7.99
C LEU A 497 4.23 -12.03 -8.97
N GLY A 498 2.90 -11.94 -8.97
CA GLY A 498 2.17 -11.07 -9.90
C GLY A 498 2.55 -11.35 -11.36
N ASN A 499 2.97 -10.31 -12.10
CA ASN A 499 3.55 -10.44 -13.45
C ASN A 499 5.04 -10.02 -13.49
N ALA A 500 5.74 -10.13 -12.36
CA ALA A 500 7.14 -9.74 -12.24
C ALA A 500 8.05 -10.77 -12.93
N GLY A 501 8.44 -10.46 -14.17
CA GLY A 501 9.17 -11.37 -15.03
C GLY A 501 10.50 -11.79 -14.42
N THR A 502 11.32 -10.82 -14.02
CA THR A 502 12.66 -11.07 -13.48
C THR A 502 12.58 -11.74 -12.12
N ALA A 503 11.64 -11.32 -11.26
CA ALA A 503 11.41 -11.96 -9.97
C ALA A 503 11.08 -13.45 -10.11
N ALA A 504 10.18 -13.81 -11.04
CA ALA A 504 9.86 -15.21 -11.31
C ALA A 504 11.09 -16.03 -11.70
N ARG A 505 11.98 -15.52 -12.56
CA ARG A 505 13.17 -16.27 -12.99
C ARG A 505 14.16 -16.44 -11.84
N PHE A 506 14.48 -15.36 -11.15
CA PHE A 506 15.44 -15.40 -10.04
C PHE A 506 14.95 -16.28 -8.90
N LEU A 507 13.68 -16.14 -8.51
CA LEU A 507 13.12 -16.93 -7.43
C LEU A 507 12.95 -18.41 -7.80
N THR A 508 12.77 -18.77 -9.08
CA THR A 508 12.81 -20.18 -9.49
C THR A 508 14.14 -20.85 -9.10
N SER A 509 15.29 -20.18 -9.31
CA SER A 509 16.59 -20.73 -8.87
C SER A 509 16.79 -20.61 -7.37
N VAL A 510 16.42 -19.49 -6.74
CA VAL A 510 16.57 -19.28 -5.29
C VAL A 510 15.78 -20.35 -4.50
N CYS A 511 14.55 -20.66 -4.92
CA CYS A 511 13.73 -21.68 -4.27
C CYS A 511 14.35 -23.10 -4.32
N THR A 512 15.30 -23.37 -5.22
CA THR A 512 16.02 -24.66 -5.19
C THR A 512 16.94 -24.78 -3.96
N LEU A 513 17.34 -23.66 -3.37
CA LEU A 513 18.24 -23.60 -2.21
C LEU A 513 17.51 -23.82 -0.87
N VAL A 514 16.18 -23.93 -0.89
CA VAL A 514 15.38 -24.17 0.32
C VAL A 514 15.76 -25.51 0.95
N GLY A 515 16.11 -25.47 2.24
CA GLY A 515 16.47 -26.66 3.01
C GLY A 515 15.25 -27.48 3.42
N PRO A 516 15.41 -28.80 3.66
CA PRO A 516 14.36 -29.59 4.29
C PRO A 516 14.18 -29.09 5.73
N ASP A 517 13.01 -28.57 6.06
CA ASP A 517 12.71 -28.17 7.44
C ASP A 517 12.51 -29.43 8.30
N SER A 518 13.06 -29.43 9.52
CA SER A 518 12.91 -30.53 10.48
C SER A 518 11.66 -30.40 11.36
N SER A 519 10.82 -29.39 11.08
CA SER A 519 9.79 -28.91 12.00
C SER A 519 8.35 -28.81 11.46
N SER A 520 8.01 -29.43 10.32
CA SER A 520 6.61 -29.49 9.84
C SER A 520 6.09 -30.93 9.81
N ALA A 521 5.82 -31.50 10.98
CA ALA A 521 4.95 -32.65 11.09
C ALA A 521 3.51 -32.14 11.31
N THR A 522 2.60 -32.59 10.43
CA THR A 522 1.14 -32.47 10.49
C THR A 522 0.51 -31.23 9.83
N ALA A 523 0.04 -31.40 8.60
CA ALA A 523 -1.34 -31.10 8.18
C ALA A 523 -1.54 -31.51 6.70
N SER A 524 -2.72 -32.03 6.38
CA SER A 524 -3.18 -32.26 5.01
C SER A 524 -3.23 -30.92 4.24
N SER A 525 -2.25 -30.68 3.37
CA SER A 525 -2.19 -29.50 2.50
C SER A 525 -2.28 -29.93 1.03
N GLU A 526 -2.88 -29.10 0.17
CA GLU A 526 -2.89 -29.30 -1.31
C GLU A 526 -1.47 -29.34 -1.91
N PHE A 527 -0.45 -28.91 -1.16
CA PHE A 527 0.94 -28.85 -1.57
C PHE A 527 1.75 -30.02 -0.98
N PRO A 528 2.57 -30.73 -1.79
CA PRO A 528 3.39 -31.83 -1.28
C PRO A 528 4.44 -31.33 -0.28
N GLU A 529 4.61 -32.04 0.83
CA GLU A 529 5.64 -31.75 1.84
C GLU A 529 7.03 -31.62 1.18
N GLY A 530 7.81 -30.63 1.60
CA GLY A 530 9.16 -30.40 1.06
C GLY A 530 9.23 -29.56 -0.22
N TYR A 531 8.11 -28.98 -0.70
CA TYR A 531 8.07 -28.14 -1.90
C TYR A 531 7.66 -26.70 -1.59
N THR A 532 8.30 -25.76 -2.29
CA THR A 532 7.83 -24.38 -2.41
C THR A 532 6.94 -24.24 -3.64
N PHE A 533 5.75 -23.67 -3.48
CA PHE A 533 4.87 -23.33 -4.59
C PHE A 533 5.05 -21.87 -4.99
N ILE A 534 5.44 -21.64 -6.25
CA ILE A 534 5.56 -20.28 -6.81
C ILE A 534 4.54 -20.08 -7.93
N THR A 535 3.87 -18.94 -7.91
CA THR A 535 2.78 -18.62 -8.84
C THR A 535 2.76 -17.13 -9.20
N GLY A 536 1.80 -16.71 -10.00
CA GLY A 536 1.56 -15.32 -10.34
C GLY A 536 0.18 -15.13 -10.96
N ASN A 537 -0.04 -13.96 -11.55
CA ASN A 537 -1.31 -13.65 -12.20
C ASN A 537 -1.52 -14.47 -13.49
N ALA A 538 -2.70 -14.37 -14.09
CA ALA A 538 -3.05 -15.07 -15.33
C ALA A 538 -2.04 -14.86 -16.47
N ARG A 539 -1.40 -13.68 -16.53
CA ARG A 539 -0.38 -13.39 -17.55
C ARG A 539 0.96 -14.06 -17.26
N MET A 540 1.34 -14.18 -15.99
CA MET A 540 2.53 -14.91 -15.57
C MET A 540 2.42 -16.41 -15.88
N LYS A 541 1.22 -16.98 -15.74
CA LYS A 541 0.94 -18.38 -16.06
C LYS A 541 1.12 -18.74 -17.55
N GLN A 542 1.27 -17.74 -18.41
CA GLN A 542 1.52 -17.88 -19.85
C GLN A 542 2.95 -17.47 -20.23
N ARG A 543 3.79 -17.07 -19.27
CA ARG A 543 5.15 -16.56 -19.53
C ARG A 543 6.18 -17.69 -19.45
N PRO A 544 7.05 -17.84 -20.48
CA PRO A 544 7.94 -18.99 -20.59
C PRO A 544 9.06 -18.97 -19.54
N CYS A 545 9.32 -20.12 -18.91
CA CYS A 545 10.48 -20.40 -18.06
C CYS A 545 11.13 -21.77 -18.37
N GLY A 546 10.66 -22.48 -19.42
CA GLY A 546 11.14 -23.78 -19.88
C GLY A 546 12.64 -24.02 -19.76
N PRO A 547 13.47 -23.29 -20.51
CA PRO A 547 14.92 -23.52 -20.53
C PRO A 547 15.61 -23.38 -19.17
N LEU A 548 15.07 -22.54 -18.27
CA LEU A 548 15.59 -22.43 -16.90
C LEU A 548 15.27 -23.69 -16.09
N VAL A 549 14.03 -24.16 -16.15
CA VAL A 549 13.59 -25.38 -15.45
C VAL A 549 14.34 -26.60 -15.97
N ASP A 550 14.56 -26.71 -17.27
CA ASP A 550 15.32 -27.81 -17.87
C ASP A 550 16.75 -27.85 -17.36
N ALA A 551 17.42 -26.69 -17.29
CA ALA A 551 18.77 -26.59 -16.73
C ALA A 551 18.83 -26.94 -15.23
N LEU A 552 17.84 -26.51 -14.45
CA LEU A 552 17.73 -26.85 -13.02
C LEU A 552 17.49 -28.36 -12.82
N ARG A 553 16.59 -28.97 -13.61
CA ARG A 553 16.33 -30.43 -13.59
C ARG A 553 17.57 -31.23 -13.98
N ALA A 554 18.26 -30.81 -15.04
CA ALA A 554 19.51 -31.43 -15.48
C ALA A 554 20.60 -31.38 -14.39
N ASN A 555 20.58 -30.34 -13.54
CA ASN A 555 21.46 -30.20 -12.38
C ASN A 555 20.85 -30.76 -11.06
N GLY A 556 19.91 -31.70 -11.17
CA GLY A 556 19.40 -32.48 -10.04
C GLY A 556 18.33 -31.79 -9.19
N SER A 557 17.89 -30.58 -9.52
CA SER A 557 16.80 -29.91 -8.79
C SER A 557 15.43 -30.50 -9.15
N LYS A 558 14.56 -30.65 -8.15
CA LYS A 558 13.22 -31.20 -8.32
C LYS A 558 12.23 -30.09 -8.64
N VAL A 559 11.94 -29.85 -9.92
CA VAL A 559 10.99 -28.81 -10.34
C VAL A 559 9.85 -29.44 -11.14
N LYS A 560 8.59 -29.13 -10.82
CA LYS A 560 7.38 -29.63 -11.50
C LYS A 560 6.50 -28.48 -11.96
N TYR A 561 6.03 -28.56 -13.20
CA TYR A 561 4.95 -27.70 -13.71
C TYR A 561 3.62 -28.19 -13.15
N ILE A 562 2.73 -27.25 -12.79
CA ILE A 562 1.45 -27.58 -12.17
C ILE A 562 0.28 -27.40 -13.14
N GLU A 563 0.25 -26.30 -13.89
CA GLU A 563 -0.85 -26.03 -14.82
C GLU A 563 -0.44 -26.24 -16.28
N SER A 564 0.66 -25.63 -16.73
CA SER A 564 1.09 -25.66 -18.13
C SER A 564 2.58 -25.89 -18.25
N GLU A 565 2.97 -26.80 -19.14
CA GLU A 565 4.38 -27.12 -19.37
C GLU A 565 5.13 -25.87 -19.88
N GLY A 566 6.31 -25.61 -19.30
CA GLY A 566 7.16 -24.49 -19.69
C GLY A 566 6.80 -23.13 -19.09
N CYS A 567 5.75 -23.02 -18.25
CA CYS A 567 5.33 -21.77 -17.60
C CYS A 567 5.04 -21.98 -16.10
N LEU A 568 4.94 -20.89 -15.32
CA LEU A 568 4.42 -20.96 -13.95
C LEU A 568 2.94 -21.43 -13.95
N PRO A 569 2.41 -22.00 -12.86
CA PRO A 569 3.04 -22.17 -11.54
C PRO A 569 3.91 -23.43 -11.42
N LEU A 570 4.86 -23.39 -10.47
CA LEU A 570 5.85 -24.44 -10.23
C LEU A 570 5.83 -24.93 -8.78
N HIS A 571 5.99 -26.25 -8.61
CA HIS A 571 6.48 -26.85 -7.36
C HIS A 571 7.99 -27.04 -7.45
N ILE A 572 8.72 -26.48 -6.50
CA ILE A 572 10.19 -26.56 -6.41
C ILE A 572 10.55 -27.26 -5.11
N GLY A 573 11.09 -28.48 -5.21
CA GLY A 573 11.41 -29.32 -4.07
C GLY A 573 12.76 -28.98 -3.46
N ALA A 574 12.88 -29.21 -2.15
CA ALA A 574 14.14 -29.12 -1.43
C ALA A 574 15.17 -30.09 -2.03
N GLY A 575 16.38 -29.60 -2.30
CA GLY A 575 17.42 -30.43 -2.91
C GLY A 575 18.70 -29.71 -3.35
N GLY A 576 18.66 -28.39 -3.48
CA GLY A 576 19.79 -27.59 -3.95
C GLY A 576 20.08 -27.77 -5.44
N LEU A 577 21.13 -27.08 -5.89
CA LEU A 577 21.83 -27.39 -7.13
C LEU A 577 22.87 -28.47 -6.83
N LYS A 578 22.92 -29.55 -7.62
CA LYS A 578 23.89 -30.63 -7.41
C LYS A 578 25.32 -30.09 -7.53
N GLY A 579 25.61 -29.36 -8.60
CA GLY A 579 26.96 -28.92 -8.95
C GLY A 579 27.39 -29.50 -10.29
N GLY A 580 28.62 -29.21 -10.69
CA GLY A 580 29.23 -29.80 -11.87
C GLY A 580 28.82 -29.07 -13.14
N LYS A 581 28.73 -29.80 -14.24
CA LYS A 581 28.49 -29.19 -15.56
C LYS A 581 27.01 -28.83 -15.75
N ILE A 582 26.73 -27.55 -15.96
CA ILE A 582 25.43 -27.03 -16.40
C ILE A 582 25.59 -26.47 -17.81
N GLN A 583 24.74 -26.91 -18.75
CA GLN A 583 24.74 -26.40 -20.12
C GLN A 583 23.48 -25.58 -20.40
N LEU A 584 23.65 -24.45 -21.08
CA LEU A 584 22.57 -23.60 -21.58
C LEU A 584 22.85 -23.16 -23.02
N ALA A 585 21.81 -22.84 -23.79
CA ALA A 585 22.00 -22.27 -25.12
C ALA A 585 22.57 -20.84 -25.05
N ALA A 586 23.48 -20.46 -25.96
CA ALA A 586 24.05 -19.12 -26.05
C ALA A 586 23.01 -18.03 -26.37
N SER A 587 21.93 -18.41 -27.06
CA SER A 587 20.78 -17.56 -27.37
C SER A 587 19.76 -17.43 -26.22
N VAL A 588 20.03 -18.03 -25.06
CA VAL A 588 19.09 -18.03 -23.93
C VAL A 588 18.93 -16.64 -23.32
N SER A 589 17.75 -16.40 -22.74
CA SER A 589 17.45 -15.19 -21.98
C SER A 589 18.50 -14.91 -20.90
N SER A 590 18.97 -13.66 -20.85
CA SER A 590 19.92 -13.19 -19.83
C SER A 590 19.44 -13.42 -18.40
N GLN A 591 18.12 -13.47 -18.18
CA GLN A 591 17.53 -13.70 -16.87
C GLN A 591 17.79 -15.13 -16.38
N TYR A 592 17.82 -16.13 -17.27
CA TYR A 592 17.98 -17.54 -16.88
C TYR A 592 19.43 -17.81 -16.48
N VAL A 593 20.38 -17.41 -17.33
CA VAL A 593 21.81 -17.56 -17.06
C VAL A 593 22.22 -16.80 -15.79
N SER A 594 21.72 -15.57 -15.61
CA SER A 594 22.02 -14.78 -14.41
C SER A 594 21.43 -15.41 -13.15
N SER A 595 20.20 -15.96 -13.22
CA SER A 595 19.56 -16.66 -12.11
C SER A 595 20.41 -17.84 -11.61
N ILE A 596 20.92 -18.65 -12.53
CA ILE A 596 21.79 -19.78 -12.20
C ILE A 596 23.12 -19.28 -11.64
N LEU A 597 23.75 -18.29 -12.25
CA LEU A 597 25.00 -17.69 -11.76
C LEU A 597 24.90 -17.22 -10.31
N LEU A 598 23.81 -16.54 -9.95
CA LEU A 598 23.57 -16.03 -8.61
C LEU A 598 23.49 -17.15 -7.56
N CYS A 599 22.84 -18.28 -7.89
CA CYS A 599 22.64 -19.40 -6.97
C CYS A 599 23.75 -20.46 -7.01
N ALA A 600 24.54 -20.53 -8.08
CA ALA A 600 25.57 -21.55 -8.29
C ALA A 600 26.59 -21.69 -7.15
N PRO A 601 27.04 -20.61 -6.46
CA PRO A 601 27.94 -20.74 -5.31
C PRO A 601 27.38 -21.59 -4.16
N TYR A 602 26.06 -21.78 -4.12
CA TYR A 602 25.36 -22.57 -3.10
C TYR A 602 25.10 -24.02 -3.54
N ALA A 603 25.74 -24.48 -4.63
CA ALA A 603 25.69 -25.87 -5.04
C ALA A 603 26.21 -26.81 -3.93
N ARG A 604 25.65 -28.03 -3.87
CA ARG A 604 25.83 -28.94 -2.75
C ARG A 604 27.11 -29.77 -2.88
N ASP A 605 27.30 -30.44 -4.01
CA ASP A 605 28.25 -31.56 -4.11
C ASP A 605 29.61 -31.09 -4.64
N GLU A 606 29.62 -30.25 -5.67
CA GLU A 606 30.83 -29.82 -6.37
C GLU A 606 30.69 -28.40 -6.95
N ASP A 607 31.81 -27.81 -7.36
CA ASP A 607 31.83 -26.51 -8.05
C ASP A 607 31.04 -26.57 -9.37
N VAL A 608 30.47 -25.44 -9.79
CA VAL A 608 29.64 -25.37 -11.00
C VAL A 608 30.50 -24.95 -12.18
N VAL A 609 30.41 -25.68 -13.29
CA VAL A 609 30.97 -25.31 -14.59
C VAL A 609 29.80 -24.98 -15.51
N LEU A 610 29.55 -23.70 -15.75
CA LEU A 610 28.49 -23.24 -16.62
C LEU A 610 29.02 -23.05 -18.03
N GLU A 611 28.48 -23.79 -19.00
CA GLU A 611 28.85 -23.71 -20.42
C GLU A 611 27.67 -23.21 -21.26
N LEU A 612 27.91 -22.18 -22.09
CA LEU A 612 26.95 -21.67 -23.05
C LEU A 612 27.26 -22.21 -24.45
N VAL A 613 26.33 -22.94 -25.04
CA VAL A 613 26.52 -23.64 -26.31
C VAL A 613 25.68 -23.03 -27.43
N GLY A 614 26.22 -22.97 -28.66
CA GLY A 614 25.42 -22.68 -29.85
C GLY A 614 25.47 -21.23 -30.37
N GLY A 615 26.67 -20.72 -30.65
CA GLY A 615 26.87 -19.45 -31.36
C GLY A 615 27.11 -18.25 -30.44
N GLN A 616 26.86 -17.04 -30.93
CA GLN A 616 27.13 -15.81 -30.19
C GLN A 616 26.27 -15.69 -28.93
N VAL A 617 26.90 -15.45 -27.79
CA VAL A 617 26.22 -15.22 -26.51
C VAL A 617 25.53 -13.85 -26.52
N ILE A 618 24.21 -13.84 -26.68
CA ILE A 618 23.41 -12.62 -26.75
C ILE A 618 23.36 -11.90 -25.39
N SER A 619 23.49 -12.66 -24.31
CA SER A 619 23.35 -12.19 -22.93
C SER A 619 24.66 -11.72 -22.28
N GLN A 620 25.76 -11.61 -23.05
CA GLN A 620 27.10 -11.33 -22.51
C GLN A 620 27.16 -10.10 -21.59
N PRO A 621 26.58 -8.93 -21.93
CA PRO A 621 26.65 -7.76 -21.04
C PRO A 621 25.99 -8.01 -19.67
N TYR A 622 24.93 -8.81 -19.63
CA TYR A 622 24.24 -9.16 -18.40
C TYR A 622 24.98 -10.24 -17.60
N ILE A 623 25.70 -11.12 -18.28
CA ILE A 623 26.60 -12.07 -17.62
C ILE A 623 27.72 -11.28 -16.94
N ASP A 624 28.41 -10.41 -17.68
CA ASP A 624 29.51 -9.60 -17.16
C ASP A 624 29.06 -8.73 -15.97
N MET A 625 27.88 -8.10 -16.08
CA MET A 625 27.23 -7.40 -14.96
C MET A 625 27.06 -8.32 -13.75
N THR A 626 26.50 -9.52 -13.93
CA THR A 626 26.26 -10.46 -12.84
C THR A 626 27.57 -10.89 -12.18
N LEU A 627 28.60 -11.22 -12.97
CA LEU A 627 29.91 -11.64 -12.46
C LEU A 627 30.61 -10.53 -11.69
N ALA A 628 30.55 -9.29 -12.18
CA ALA A 628 31.11 -8.13 -11.49
C ALA A 628 30.42 -7.89 -10.14
N MET A 629 29.08 -8.00 -10.10
CA MET A 629 28.32 -7.89 -8.86
C MET A 629 28.65 -9.04 -7.90
N MET A 630 28.70 -10.29 -8.37
CA MET A 630 29.11 -11.44 -7.55
C MET A 630 30.48 -11.22 -6.90
N LYS A 631 31.44 -10.65 -7.66
CA LYS A 631 32.77 -10.30 -7.16
C LYS A 631 32.70 -9.26 -6.04
N THR A 632 31.89 -8.20 -6.19
CA THR A 632 31.69 -7.21 -5.12
C THR A 632 31.11 -7.83 -3.84
N PHE A 633 30.27 -8.86 -3.99
CA PHE A 633 29.73 -9.65 -2.89
C PHE A 633 30.64 -10.83 -2.48
N GLY A 634 31.92 -10.80 -2.86
CA GLY A 634 32.95 -11.70 -2.36
C GLY A 634 33.11 -13.04 -3.10
N VAL A 635 32.43 -13.25 -4.24
CA VAL A 635 32.55 -14.49 -5.03
C VAL A 635 33.11 -14.21 -6.41
N GLN A 636 34.32 -14.72 -6.67
CA GLN A 636 35.00 -14.57 -7.96
C GLN A 636 34.69 -15.75 -8.88
N VAL A 637 34.13 -15.46 -10.05
CA VAL A 637 33.95 -16.44 -11.14
C VAL A 637 35.08 -16.28 -12.16
N THR A 638 35.53 -17.39 -12.74
CA THR A 638 36.60 -17.40 -13.74
C THR A 638 36.04 -17.84 -15.09
N ARG A 639 36.20 -17.01 -16.12
CA ARG A 639 35.91 -17.39 -17.51
C ARG A 639 37.13 -18.11 -18.09
N ARG A 640 36.94 -19.32 -18.62
CA ARG A 640 38.03 -20.11 -19.20
C ARG A 640 38.58 -19.44 -20.45
N LYS A 641 39.84 -19.73 -20.74
CA LYS A 641 40.54 -19.32 -21.96
C LYS A 641 40.99 -20.55 -22.72
N ALA A 642 40.95 -20.47 -24.04
CA ALA A 642 41.65 -21.42 -24.91
C ALA A 642 43.17 -21.19 -24.82
N GLU A 643 43.95 -22.13 -25.38
CA GLU A 643 45.42 -22.05 -25.40
C GLU A 643 45.95 -20.78 -26.10
N ASP A 644 45.21 -20.25 -27.07
CA ASP A 644 45.52 -19.02 -27.79
C ASP A 644 45.11 -17.73 -27.02
N GLY A 645 44.55 -17.88 -25.82
CA GLY A 645 44.09 -16.78 -24.98
C GLY A 645 42.66 -16.31 -25.26
N THR A 646 41.96 -16.87 -26.26
CA THR A 646 40.56 -16.55 -26.58
C THR A 646 39.65 -16.93 -25.41
N LEU A 647 38.76 -16.02 -25.00
CA LEU A 647 37.77 -16.30 -23.95
C LEU A 647 36.76 -17.33 -24.45
N LEU A 648 36.56 -18.39 -23.68
CA LEU A 648 35.56 -19.42 -23.94
C LEU A 648 34.25 -19.06 -23.23
N ASP A 649 33.14 -19.57 -23.73
CA ASP A 649 31.82 -19.43 -23.09
C ASP A 649 31.60 -20.45 -21.97
N ILE A 650 32.67 -20.68 -21.18
CA ILE A 650 32.72 -21.61 -20.06
C ILE A 650 33.16 -20.85 -18.81
N TYR A 651 32.36 -20.95 -17.75
CA TYR A 651 32.52 -20.19 -16.52
C TYR A 651 32.65 -21.15 -15.34
N ASP A 652 33.79 -21.10 -14.65
CA ASP A 652 34.08 -21.85 -13.44
C ASP A 652 33.62 -21.05 -12.22
N ILE A 653 32.64 -21.59 -11.49
CA ILE A 653 31.96 -20.94 -10.39
C ILE A 653 32.21 -21.76 -9.12
N PRO A 654 32.97 -21.21 -8.15
CA PRO A 654 33.32 -21.94 -6.94
C PRO A 654 32.12 -22.09 -6.02
N ARG A 655 32.05 -23.18 -5.25
CA ARG A 655 31.19 -23.24 -4.07
C ARG A 655 31.70 -22.25 -3.03
N ALA A 656 30.84 -21.30 -2.66
CA ALA A 656 31.20 -20.20 -1.77
C ALA A 656 29.95 -19.64 -1.08
N ARG A 657 30.16 -18.62 -0.24
CA ARG A 657 29.10 -17.82 0.36
C ARG A 657 29.38 -16.36 0.04
N TYR A 658 28.34 -15.62 -0.36
CA TYR A 658 28.50 -14.18 -0.52
C TYR A 658 28.76 -13.52 0.84
N THR A 659 29.63 -12.52 0.83
CA THR A 659 29.86 -11.61 1.95
C THR A 659 29.27 -10.27 1.57
N ASN A 660 28.26 -9.82 2.32
CA ASN A 660 27.59 -8.56 2.02
C ASN A 660 28.56 -7.40 2.26
N PRO A 661 28.75 -6.50 1.27
CA PRO A 661 29.40 -5.23 1.54
C PRO A 661 28.51 -4.39 2.46
N GLU A 662 29.10 -3.51 3.26
CA GLU A 662 28.33 -2.63 4.15
C GLU A 662 27.34 -1.75 3.37
N LYS A 663 27.77 -1.28 2.18
CA LYS A 663 27.02 -0.40 1.30
C LYS A 663 27.19 -0.83 -0.15
N TYR A 664 26.11 -0.76 -0.91
CA TYR A 664 26.12 -0.97 -2.35
C TYR A 664 25.25 0.10 -3.04
N ALA A 665 25.88 0.96 -3.83
CA ALA A 665 25.19 2.00 -4.58
C ALA A 665 24.76 1.45 -5.94
N ILE A 666 23.45 1.44 -6.18
CA ILE A 666 22.91 1.00 -7.46
C ILE A 666 23.05 2.15 -8.46
N GLU A 667 23.70 1.85 -9.58
CA GLU A 667 23.83 2.80 -10.67
C GLU A 667 22.46 3.26 -11.15
N SER A 668 22.37 4.54 -11.51
CA SER A 668 21.25 5.06 -12.28
C SER A 668 21.04 4.24 -13.55
N ASP A 669 19.80 4.14 -14.00
CA ASP A 669 19.49 3.50 -15.27
C ASP A 669 20.18 4.27 -16.41
N ALA A 670 21.14 3.61 -17.07
CA ALA A 670 22.00 4.28 -18.04
C ALA A 670 21.23 4.77 -19.26
N SER A 671 20.19 4.04 -19.69
CA SER A 671 19.28 4.48 -20.76
C SER A 671 18.55 5.77 -20.36
N SER A 672 18.04 5.85 -19.13
CA SER A 672 17.38 7.04 -18.59
C SER A 672 18.35 8.21 -18.37
N ALA A 673 19.60 7.93 -18.04
CA ALA A 673 20.65 8.94 -17.89
C ALA A 673 21.01 9.64 -19.20
N THR A 674 20.69 9.04 -20.37
CA THR A 674 20.94 9.67 -21.67
C THR A 674 20.16 10.97 -21.86
N TYR A 675 18.93 11.07 -21.35
CA TYR A 675 18.07 12.24 -21.55
C TYR A 675 18.65 13.53 -20.95
N PRO A 676 18.97 13.61 -19.64
CA PRO A 676 19.56 14.83 -19.08
C PRO A 676 20.93 15.17 -19.69
N LEU A 677 21.76 14.16 -20.02
CA LEU A 677 23.03 14.38 -20.71
C LEU A 677 22.83 14.95 -22.12
N ALA A 678 21.83 14.47 -22.86
CA ALA A 678 21.46 14.98 -24.17
C ALA A 678 20.89 16.41 -24.10
N VAL A 679 20.08 16.73 -23.09
CA VAL A 679 19.60 18.10 -22.85
C VAL A 679 20.77 19.05 -22.63
N ALA A 680 21.78 18.66 -21.84
CA ALA A 680 22.96 19.48 -21.64
C ALA A 680 23.74 19.71 -22.93
N ALA A 681 23.95 18.65 -23.72
CA ALA A 681 24.58 18.72 -25.03
C ALA A 681 23.82 19.66 -25.99
N MET A 682 22.50 19.52 -26.09
CA MET A 682 21.66 20.31 -27.00
C MET A 682 21.53 21.79 -26.60
N THR A 683 21.64 22.10 -25.30
CA THR A 683 21.38 23.46 -24.78
C THR A 683 22.64 24.25 -24.44
N GLY A 684 23.82 23.67 -24.67
CA GLY A 684 25.07 24.34 -24.32
C GLY A 684 25.36 24.40 -22.82
N THR A 685 24.75 23.49 -22.04
CA THR A 685 24.88 23.47 -20.57
C THR A 685 25.73 22.29 -20.10
N THR A 686 25.87 22.13 -18.78
CA THR A 686 26.62 21.05 -18.14
C THR A 686 25.70 20.21 -17.28
N CYS A 687 25.82 18.88 -17.42
CA CYS A 687 25.12 17.90 -16.60
C CYS A 687 26.09 16.83 -16.10
N THR A 688 26.01 16.52 -14.80
CA THR A 688 26.70 15.40 -14.15
C THR A 688 25.70 14.37 -13.67
N ILE A 689 25.94 13.10 -14.00
CA ILE A 689 25.25 11.93 -13.42
C ILE A 689 26.16 11.32 -12.36
N GLU A 690 25.71 11.28 -11.11
CA GLU A 690 26.55 11.06 -9.91
C GLU A 690 26.88 9.59 -9.59
N ASN A 691 26.35 8.64 -10.36
CA ASN A 691 26.42 7.20 -10.09
C ASN A 691 26.51 6.34 -11.36
N ILE A 692 27.02 6.92 -12.45
CA ILE A 692 27.41 6.21 -13.67
C ILE A 692 28.77 6.77 -14.08
N GLY A 693 29.81 5.94 -14.14
CA GLY A 693 31.14 6.35 -14.60
C GLY A 693 31.81 5.28 -15.46
N THR A 694 33.13 5.28 -15.54
CA THR A 694 33.89 4.33 -16.38
C THR A 694 33.78 2.88 -15.92
N SER A 695 33.41 2.63 -14.65
CA SER A 695 33.21 1.28 -14.12
C SER A 695 31.77 0.78 -14.25
N SER A 696 30.90 1.51 -14.96
CA SER A 696 29.48 1.14 -15.09
C SER A 696 29.31 -0.25 -15.71
N LEU A 697 28.39 -1.03 -15.13
CA LEU A 697 28.04 -2.37 -15.61
C LEU A 697 27.05 -2.35 -16.78
N GLN A 698 26.64 -1.17 -17.24
CA GLN A 698 25.57 -1.00 -18.22
C GLN A 698 26.14 -0.59 -19.57
N GLY A 699 25.80 -1.34 -20.63
CA GLY A 699 26.26 -1.03 -22.00
C GLY A 699 25.89 0.38 -22.45
N ASP A 700 24.68 0.83 -22.10
CA ASP A 700 24.16 2.16 -22.44
C ASP A 700 24.94 3.32 -21.80
N ALA A 701 25.73 3.07 -20.74
CA ALA A 701 26.62 4.09 -20.16
C ALA A 701 27.69 4.55 -21.17
N GLY A 702 27.98 3.73 -22.18
CA GLY A 702 28.80 4.08 -23.32
C GLY A 702 28.26 5.26 -24.15
N PHE A 703 27.01 5.68 -23.98
CA PHE A 703 26.41 6.81 -24.71
C PHE A 703 27.24 8.10 -24.60
N ALA A 704 27.74 8.44 -23.40
CA ALA A 704 28.49 9.66 -23.21
C ALA A 704 29.79 9.68 -24.07
N VAL A 705 30.58 8.61 -24.00
CA VAL A 705 31.87 8.54 -24.71
C VAL A 705 31.70 8.22 -26.19
N ASN A 706 30.81 7.29 -26.53
CA ASN A 706 30.68 6.78 -27.90
C ASN A 706 29.80 7.67 -28.78
N VAL A 707 28.95 8.50 -28.18
CA VAL A 707 28.04 9.41 -28.90
C VAL A 707 28.35 10.86 -28.60
N LEU A 708 28.13 11.34 -27.36
CA LEU A 708 28.21 12.79 -27.06
C LEU A 708 29.59 13.37 -27.31
N LYS A 709 30.65 12.65 -26.94
CA LYS A 709 32.03 13.07 -27.23
C LYS A 709 32.31 13.21 -28.72
N ARG A 710 31.77 12.30 -29.55
CA ARG A 710 31.88 12.38 -31.02
C ARG A 710 31.05 13.52 -31.61
N MET A 711 29.98 13.93 -30.92
CA MET A 711 29.15 15.09 -31.27
C MET A 711 29.76 16.43 -30.82
N GLY A 712 30.96 16.44 -30.20
CA GLY A 712 31.66 17.66 -29.81
C GLY A 712 31.56 18.02 -28.32
N CYS A 713 30.86 17.24 -27.51
CA CYS A 713 30.84 17.47 -26.06
C CYS A 713 32.21 17.14 -25.45
N LYS A 714 32.65 17.92 -24.46
CA LYS A 714 33.70 17.50 -23.54
C LYS A 714 33.07 16.57 -22.50
N VAL A 715 33.46 15.31 -22.53
CA VAL A 715 33.00 14.28 -21.59
C VAL A 715 34.11 13.97 -20.59
N GLU A 716 33.83 14.19 -19.31
CA GLU A 716 34.71 13.87 -18.19
C GLU A 716 34.06 12.76 -17.37
N GLN A 717 34.80 11.68 -17.11
CA GLN A 717 34.31 10.57 -16.29
C GLN A 717 35.29 10.26 -15.17
N SER A 718 34.76 10.00 -13.98
CA SER A 718 35.44 9.25 -12.94
C SER A 718 35.00 7.78 -13.00
N GLU A 719 35.43 6.95 -12.05
CA GLU A 719 34.92 5.58 -11.95
C GLU A 719 33.39 5.55 -11.78
N THR A 720 32.83 6.51 -11.04
CA THR A 720 31.42 6.50 -10.63
C THR A 720 30.58 7.67 -11.14
N GLU A 721 31.17 8.66 -11.80
CA GLU A 721 30.45 9.85 -12.29
C GLU A 721 30.73 10.12 -13.78
N THR A 722 29.74 10.70 -14.46
CA THR A 722 29.84 11.12 -15.86
C THR A 722 29.34 12.55 -16.01
N THR A 723 30.23 13.44 -16.43
CA THR A 723 29.93 14.84 -16.72
C THR A 723 30.02 15.12 -18.22
N SER A 724 28.95 15.66 -18.79
CA SER A 724 28.92 16.17 -20.16
C SER A 724 28.89 17.69 -20.14
N ILE A 725 29.87 18.31 -20.81
CA ILE A 725 30.03 19.76 -20.93
C ILE A 725 29.99 20.07 -22.43
N TRP A 726 29.00 20.85 -22.87
CA TRP A 726 29.08 21.41 -24.21
C TRP A 726 30.20 22.45 -24.28
N ARG A 727 31.15 22.27 -25.20
CA ARG A 727 32.11 23.30 -25.58
C ARG A 727 31.91 23.57 -27.07
N PRO A 728 31.49 24.80 -27.46
CA PRO A 728 31.33 25.15 -28.87
C PRO A 728 32.66 25.08 -29.63
#